data_AF-A0A1C7MG07-F1
#
_entry.id   AF-A0A1C7MG07-F1
#
_cell.length_a   1.000
_cell.length_b   1.000
_cell.length_c   1.000
_cell.angle_alpha   90.00
_cell.angle_beta   90.00
_cell.angle_gamma   90.00
#
_symmetry.space_group_name_H-M   'P 1'
#
loop_
_entity.id
_entity.type
_entity.pdbx_description
1 polymer ?
#
loop_
_entity_poly.entity_id
_entity_poly.type
_entity_poly.pdbx_seq_one_letter_code
_entity_poly.pdbx_strand_id
1 'polypeptide(L)'
;IGLSLRNLKMSQPSSPMLKARRQSTALSKLYSRILWALSLSCMSIWFIWYMALGNTRLEDLPYDRLVEDPPNDGTPFTATNNNSVLPGAYPTSELKIFLSNVSHPAIRILGDQTSPISSSLSAILPVTSSSLPALALTLRSFLEHTIHLSEVIVLSSQSIQSDVRGIVRSLMTNEDDVRVEFSLRLWSTGTDQSTAMVHVARQVTTEWVLFLDEYGLESVDSPTKELLTFHNLPPFALPTGPLGISGNLSKIACIQSSNVPQHAAFLVPPFLMPSFMIPEMDFPSDSNYGVWSALGKHVVQAGLASYGGEIFTLDDSKVDWCSRYQPVNPTEMFVTSQAFEIPRLLDGQDTAIVTAGAFVLMFSLLQDLRYFLPVACKLQHAGQNVFTFVEESVSEEIPEGQNHALILDNCRLEYIVASSSVGDIISNPEWINHLPLVPDVVISTKHAEKTSVGLDFVQHRYKGLNIPIIRVPPTDLPFCDWMGSLTLQEWRNWHLPQIEISVITNDRPHSLTRLLSSLINARYFGDAPGLRINLEQNSDAETMQIVDGFQWNYGHVFLHHRVIHGGLLPAVVESWYPRSNDSYGLILEDDVEVSPLFYAWIKMSLLHHRYGRLEDRSSQLFGISLYQQKNLELRPEGRHLFNARNTFSAAGMPHPNSPYLSQIPCSWGAVYFPEHWREFHAYLSVRLSESAWTVDQPIVPGVRSNRWTRSWKKYFIELVYLRGYVMLYPNYADYVSLSTNHLEIGSHVKDVPTDAYLRKKRLFLLPLLQLPSGDASSPARTGLLDLPDGALPPWEMLPTLDLLGLLTIEDVLVQRGNLRRAELTGCINVTSAKHDVRDLLCLHDFYGDP
;
A
#
# COMPACT_ATOMS: atom_id res chain seq x y z
N ILE A 1 25.00 -57.08 32.96
CA ILE A 1 25.93 -57.48 34.04
C ILE A 1 27.31 -56.94 33.66
N GLY A 2 28.01 -56.18 34.52
CA GLY A 2 29.40 -55.72 34.26
C GLY A 2 30.40 -56.90 34.32
N LEU A 3 31.69 -56.83 34.04
CA LEU A 3 32.76 -55.85 34.32
C LEU A 3 34.01 -56.31 33.51
N SER A 4 35.08 -55.55 33.22
CA SER A 4 35.46 -54.14 33.44
C SER A 4 36.62 -53.80 32.47
N LEU A 5 36.90 -52.51 32.20
CA LEU A 5 38.13 -52.07 31.53
C LEU A 5 38.79 -50.92 32.31
N ARG A 6 40.07 -51.09 32.67
CA ARG A 6 40.91 -50.06 33.31
C ARG A 6 42.07 -49.66 32.40
N ASN A 7 42.35 -48.36 32.40
CA ASN A 7 43.62 -47.72 32.10
C ASN A 7 44.18 -47.80 30.68
N LEU A 8 43.93 -46.72 29.91
CA LEU A 8 44.96 -46.09 29.08
C LEU A 8 44.93 -44.58 29.32
N LYS A 9 46.09 -43.98 29.61
CA LYS A 9 46.25 -42.53 29.75
C LYS A 9 46.35 -41.90 28.36
N MET A 10 45.58 -40.85 28.10
CA MET A 10 45.90 -39.86 27.06
C MET A 10 45.85 -38.44 27.64
N SER A 11 46.77 -37.62 27.17
CA SER A 11 46.97 -36.22 27.56
C SER A 11 45.87 -35.30 27.04
N GLN A 12 45.35 -34.40 27.88
CA GLN A 12 44.50 -33.29 27.43
C GLN A 12 45.34 -32.17 26.79
N PRO A 13 44.93 -31.61 25.63
CA PRO A 13 45.48 -30.36 25.13
C PRO A 13 44.87 -29.15 25.87
N SER A 14 45.70 -28.25 26.38
CA SER A 14 45.24 -27.01 27.03
C SER A 14 44.77 -25.98 25.99
N SER A 15 43.49 -25.62 25.99
CA SER A 15 42.95 -24.67 24.99
C SER A 15 43.42 -23.22 25.23
N PRO A 16 43.64 -22.41 24.18
CA PRO A 16 44.07 -21.00 24.30
C PRO A 16 43.11 -20.10 25.09
N MET A 17 41.80 -20.40 25.08
CA MET A 17 40.78 -19.57 25.73
C MET A 17 40.96 -19.46 27.26
N LEU A 18 41.53 -20.50 27.90
CA LEU A 18 41.75 -20.51 29.35
C LEU A 18 42.91 -19.59 29.79
N LYS A 19 43.86 -19.27 28.90
CA LYS A 19 44.87 -18.22 29.16
C LYS A 19 44.29 -16.83 28.98
N ALA A 20 43.52 -16.59 27.91
CA ALA A 20 42.87 -15.30 27.65
C ALA A 20 41.94 -14.85 28.80
N ARG A 21 41.12 -15.78 29.33
CA ARG A 21 40.18 -15.48 30.45
C ARG A 21 40.88 -15.12 31.77
N ARG A 22 42.12 -15.59 31.99
CA ARG A 22 42.96 -15.22 33.15
C ARG A 22 43.66 -13.86 32.98
N GLN A 23 44.00 -13.45 31.76
CA GLN A 23 44.58 -12.12 31.52
C GLN A 23 43.53 -11.00 31.58
N SER A 24 42.33 -11.23 31.02
CA SER A 24 41.19 -10.30 31.11
C SER A 24 40.84 -9.95 32.57
N THR A 25 40.79 -10.95 33.45
CA THR A 25 40.47 -10.75 34.88
C THR A 25 41.57 -10.07 35.69
N ALA A 26 42.82 -10.07 35.22
CA ALA A 26 43.91 -9.28 35.82
C ALA A 26 43.86 -7.80 35.39
N LEU A 27 43.63 -7.53 34.10
CA LEU A 27 43.46 -6.18 33.55
C LEU A 27 42.25 -5.45 34.15
N SER A 28 41.12 -6.15 34.31
CA SER A 28 39.93 -5.63 35.00
C SER A 28 40.23 -5.14 36.42
N LYS A 29 41.00 -5.92 37.21
CA LYS A 29 41.39 -5.54 38.58
C LYS A 29 42.38 -4.38 38.63
N LEU A 30 43.23 -4.22 37.61
CA LEU A 30 44.14 -3.09 37.51
C LEU A 30 43.39 -1.79 37.18
N TYR A 31 42.48 -1.82 36.19
CA TYR A 31 41.62 -0.68 35.84
C TYR A 31 40.75 -0.22 37.02
N SER A 32 40.15 -1.16 37.76
CA SER A 32 39.35 -0.85 38.94
C SER A 32 40.15 -0.09 40.02
N ARG A 33 41.43 -0.45 40.23
CA ARG A 33 42.32 0.24 41.18
C ARG A 33 42.73 1.65 40.71
N ILE A 34 42.96 1.82 39.41
CA ILE A 34 43.29 3.14 38.82
C ILE A 34 42.08 4.08 38.91
N LEU A 35 40.87 3.59 38.61
CA LEU A 35 39.63 4.36 38.75
C LEU A 35 39.38 4.81 40.20
N TRP A 36 39.62 3.92 41.17
CA TRP A 36 39.51 4.26 42.60
C TRP A 36 40.52 5.33 43.05
N ALA A 37 41.76 5.26 42.56
CA ALA A 37 42.77 6.29 42.84
C ALA A 37 42.37 7.65 42.26
N LEU A 38 41.87 7.68 41.01
CA LEU A 38 41.41 8.91 40.35
C LEU A 38 40.18 9.51 41.05
N SER A 39 39.22 8.71 41.53
CA SER A 39 38.07 9.24 42.28
C SER A 39 38.48 9.89 43.61
N LEU A 40 39.48 9.34 44.30
CA LEU A 40 40.03 9.91 45.53
C LEU A 40 40.76 11.25 45.28
N SER A 41 41.45 11.38 44.16
CA SER A 41 42.06 12.66 43.73
C SER A 41 41.00 13.70 43.33
N CYS A 42 39.94 13.32 42.60
CA CYS A 42 38.86 14.25 42.27
C CYS A 42 38.08 14.72 43.50
N MET A 43 37.81 13.84 44.47
CA MET A 43 37.13 14.21 45.72
C MET A 43 37.93 15.21 46.55
N SER A 44 39.25 15.06 46.63
CA SER A 44 40.11 16.00 47.37
C SER A 44 40.24 17.36 46.67
N ILE A 45 40.30 17.39 45.33
CA ILE A 45 40.23 18.65 44.55
C ILE A 45 38.87 19.34 44.75
N TRP A 46 37.76 18.60 44.70
CA TRP A 46 36.41 19.17 44.90
C TRP A 46 36.22 19.73 46.32
N PHE A 47 36.76 19.07 47.34
CA PHE A 47 36.72 19.54 48.72
C PHE A 47 37.52 20.84 48.92
N ILE A 48 38.70 20.96 48.29
CA ILE A 48 39.48 22.21 48.27
C ILE A 48 38.70 23.33 47.57
N TRP A 49 38.02 23.04 46.46
CA TRP A 49 37.24 24.03 45.71
C TRP A 49 35.99 24.50 46.49
N TYR A 50 35.31 23.58 47.19
CA TYR A 50 34.16 23.88 48.05
C TYR A 50 34.54 24.79 49.23
N MET A 51 35.68 24.52 49.88
CA MET A 51 36.21 25.37 50.96
C MET A 51 36.68 26.75 50.48
N ALA A 52 37.02 26.90 49.19
CA ALA A 52 37.51 28.16 48.62
C ALA A 52 36.41 29.15 48.18
N LEU A 53 35.16 28.70 48.04
CA LEU A 53 34.03 29.50 47.51
C LEU A 53 32.92 29.78 48.54
N GLY A 54 33.09 29.33 49.78
CA GLY A 54 32.12 29.51 50.86
C GLY A 54 32.08 30.93 51.47
N ASN A 55 31.77 31.97 50.68
CA ASN A 55 31.23 33.24 51.22
C ASN A 55 30.67 34.20 50.15
N THR A 56 29.33 34.22 50.00
CA THR A 56 28.52 35.45 49.84
C THR A 56 27.03 35.10 50.00
N ARG A 57 26.29 35.88 50.80
CA ARG A 57 24.83 35.84 50.94
C ARG A 57 24.26 37.17 50.45
N LEU A 58 23.09 37.13 49.81
CA LEU A 58 22.02 38.16 49.73
C LEU A 58 20.85 37.43 49.03
N GLU A 59 19.78 37.06 49.73
CA GLU A 59 18.63 37.86 50.19
C GLU A 59 17.47 37.92 49.17
N ASP A 60 16.25 38.10 49.69
CA ASP A 60 15.00 37.55 49.16
C ASP A 60 13.95 38.64 48.80
N LEU A 61 13.03 38.29 47.88
CA LEU A 61 11.67 38.89 47.67
C LEU A 61 11.55 40.33 47.09
N PRO A 62 10.37 40.76 46.55
CA PRO A 62 9.27 39.98 45.94
C PRO A 62 8.67 40.57 44.62
N TYR A 63 7.66 39.84 44.14
CA TYR A 63 6.77 40.01 42.98
C TYR A 63 5.59 40.98 43.23
N ASP A 64 5.17 41.82 42.26
CA ASP A 64 3.74 42.05 41.90
C ASP A 64 3.50 43.02 40.70
N ARG A 65 2.45 42.72 39.91
CA ARG A 65 1.56 43.65 39.11
C ARG A 65 2.16 44.45 37.91
N LEU A 66 1.41 44.81 36.86
CA LEU A 66 -0.05 44.77 36.55
C LEU A 66 -0.31 44.63 35.03
N VAL A 67 -1.59 44.47 34.65
CA VAL A 67 -2.16 44.39 33.28
C VAL A 67 -2.51 45.79 32.76
N GLU A 68 -2.35 46.06 31.45
CA GLU A 68 -3.28 46.86 30.59
C GLU A 68 -2.80 46.95 29.11
N ASP A 69 -3.72 46.76 28.15
CA ASP A 69 -3.60 47.07 26.70
C ASP A 69 -4.33 48.42 26.39
N PRO A 70 -4.40 48.90 25.14
CA PRO A 70 -3.37 49.51 24.29
C PRO A 70 -3.73 51.01 24.00
N PRO A 71 -3.12 51.72 23.01
CA PRO A 71 -3.76 51.77 21.68
C PRO A 71 -2.84 52.00 20.46
N ASN A 72 -3.44 51.96 19.27
CA ASN A 72 -2.92 52.42 17.96
C ASN A 72 -2.28 53.83 18.01
N ASP A 73 -1.26 54.09 17.18
CA ASP A 73 -1.45 54.97 16.00
C ASP A 73 -0.28 54.97 14.98
N GLY A 74 -0.57 55.47 13.77
CA GLY A 74 0.28 56.38 12.99
C GLY A 74 1.71 56.00 12.54
N THR A 75 1.83 55.65 11.26
CA THR A 75 3.07 55.78 10.45
C THR A 75 3.49 57.26 10.24
N PRO A 76 4.60 57.57 9.53
CA PRO A 76 5.99 57.07 9.60
C PRO A 76 7.01 58.25 9.67
N PHE A 77 8.32 58.04 9.90
CA PHE A 77 9.37 58.87 9.25
C PHE A 77 10.80 58.26 9.31
N THR A 78 11.54 58.60 8.25
CA THR A 78 12.88 58.24 7.74
C THR A 78 14.13 58.31 8.65
N ALA A 79 15.21 57.69 8.11
CA ALA A 79 16.65 57.99 8.26
C ALA A 79 17.39 57.31 9.44
N THR A 80 18.66 56.89 9.34
CA THR A 80 19.73 57.09 8.31
C THR A 80 20.62 55.85 8.13
N ASN A 81 21.33 55.77 6.99
CA ASN A 81 22.42 54.81 6.73
C ASN A 81 23.56 54.87 7.77
N ASN A 82 24.26 53.74 7.95
CA ASN A 82 25.72 53.75 7.95
C ASN A 82 26.31 52.42 7.44
N ASN A 83 27.32 52.52 6.56
CA ASN A 83 27.93 51.40 5.83
C ASN A 83 29.11 50.77 6.57
N SER A 84 29.28 49.44 6.41
CA SER A 84 30.58 48.73 6.31
C SER A 84 30.30 47.27 5.94
N VAL A 85 30.17 46.94 4.65
CA VAL A 85 31.25 46.55 3.73
C VAL A 85 32.14 45.43 4.27
N LEU A 86 31.84 44.20 3.84
CA LEU A 86 32.81 43.12 3.60
C LEU A 86 32.62 42.62 2.15
N PRO A 87 33.68 42.20 1.43
CA PRO A 87 33.64 42.03 -0.02
C PRO A 87 33.42 40.57 -0.48
N GLY A 88 33.06 40.38 -1.75
CA GLY A 88 33.53 39.22 -2.51
C GLY A 88 32.53 38.34 -3.24
N ALA A 89 31.46 38.89 -3.85
CA ALA A 89 30.70 38.17 -4.89
C ALA A 89 31.20 38.54 -6.29
N TYR A 90 31.26 37.57 -7.21
CA TYR A 90 31.44 37.77 -8.65
C TYR A 90 30.29 37.06 -9.41
N PRO A 91 29.92 37.53 -10.62
CA PRO A 91 28.51 37.88 -10.83
C PRO A 91 27.80 36.97 -11.84
N THR A 92 26.48 36.84 -11.65
CA THR A 92 25.55 36.32 -12.65
C THR A 92 25.30 37.36 -13.74
N SER A 93 25.91 37.19 -14.92
CA SER A 93 25.55 37.98 -16.11
C SER A 93 25.91 37.27 -17.42
N GLU A 94 25.08 36.33 -17.86
CA GLU A 94 24.89 35.96 -19.27
C GLU A 94 23.72 34.98 -19.40
N LEU A 95 22.49 35.52 -19.50
CA LEU A 95 21.27 34.73 -19.73
C LEU A 95 20.36 35.46 -20.72
N LYS A 96 20.83 35.56 -21.97
CA LYS A 96 20.08 35.89 -23.18
C LYS A 96 20.93 35.52 -24.39
N ILE A 97 20.27 35.09 -25.48
CA ILE A 97 20.85 34.51 -26.70
C ILE A 97 21.28 33.04 -26.53
N PHE A 98 20.33 32.11 -26.77
CA PHE A 98 20.51 30.95 -27.64
C PHE A 98 19.16 30.27 -27.90
N LEU A 99 18.38 30.86 -28.82
CA LEU A 99 17.22 30.21 -29.45
C LEU A 99 17.35 30.36 -30.97
N SER A 100 17.95 29.36 -31.62
CA SER A 100 17.67 28.98 -33.02
C SER A 100 18.52 27.78 -33.45
N ASN A 101 17.90 26.92 -34.29
CA ASN A 101 18.53 25.95 -35.18
C ASN A 101 19.31 24.76 -34.57
N VAL A 102 18.61 23.65 -34.28
CA VAL A 102 18.98 22.33 -34.83
C VAL A 102 17.72 21.56 -35.25
N SER A 103 17.72 21.22 -36.53
CA SER A 103 16.85 20.38 -37.35
C SER A 103 16.60 18.93 -36.86
N HIS A 104 15.46 18.36 -37.26
CA HIS A 104 15.20 16.90 -37.30
C HIS A 104 16.35 16.11 -37.96
N PRO A 105 16.63 14.87 -37.52
CA PRO A 105 15.97 13.72 -38.18
C PRO A 105 15.67 12.48 -37.29
N ALA A 106 15.05 11.49 -37.93
CA ALA A 106 14.98 10.07 -37.56
C ALA A 106 14.00 9.65 -36.44
N ILE A 107 12.79 9.26 -36.87
CA ILE A 107 11.92 8.32 -36.18
C ILE A 107 12.70 7.03 -35.88
N ARG A 108 12.83 6.67 -34.60
CA ARG A 108 13.06 5.28 -34.18
C ARG A 108 11.77 4.76 -33.57
N ILE A 109 11.24 3.71 -34.18
CA ILE A 109 10.17 2.90 -33.59
C ILE A 109 10.80 2.17 -32.39
N LEU A 110 10.56 2.71 -31.19
CA LEU A 110 10.75 1.97 -29.95
C LEU A 110 9.52 1.09 -29.78
N GLY A 111 9.75 -0.21 -29.73
CA GLY A 111 8.68 -1.20 -29.64
C GLY A 111 7.84 -0.99 -28.39
N ASP A 112 6.54 -1.19 -28.55
CA ASP A 112 5.57 -1.16 -27.46
C ASP A 112 5.97 -2.17 -26.37
N GLN A 113 6.30 -1.65 -25.19
CA GLN A 113 6.49 -2.43 -23.97
C GLN A 113 5.24 -2.24 -23.10
N THR A 114 4.08 -2.58 -23.68
CA THR A 114 2.92 -2.97 -22.90
C THR A 114 3.30 -4.23 -22.12
N SER A 115 3.55 -4.07 -20.82
CA SER A 115 3.66 -5.22 -19.92
C SER A 115 2.34 -6.00 -19.99
N PRO A 116 2.35 -7.27 -20.43
CA PRO A 116 1.12 -8.05 -20.47
C PRO A 116 0.60 -8.22 -19.05
N ILE A 117 -0.67 -7.86 -18.85
CA ILE A 117 -1.38 -8.13 -17.60
C ILE A 117 -1.41 -9.66 -17.45
N SER A 118 -0.65 -10.20 -16.50
CA SER A 118 -0.52 -11.65 -16.35
C SER A 118 -1.76 -12.21 -15.66
N SER A 119 -2.74 -12.63 -16.46
CA SER A 119 -3.83 -13.47 -15.99
C SER A 119 -3.28 -14.80 -15.45
N SER A 120 -3.93 -15.33 -14.42
CA SER A 120 -3.53 -16.56 -13.73
C SER A 120 -4.59 -17.65 -13.85
N LEU A 121 -4.14 -18.89 -14.04
CA LEU A 121 -4.97 -20.05 -14.35
C LEU A 121 -4.62 -21.25 -13.44
N SER A 122 -5.63 -21.85 -12.81
CA SER A 122 -5.53 -23.16 -12.14
C SER A 122 -6.29 -24.22 -12.95
N ALA A 123 -5.68 -25.37 -13.23
CA ALA A 123 -6.33 -26.50 -13.87
C ALA A 123 -6.70 -27.58 -12.84
N ILE A 124 -7.92 -28.11 -12.86
CA ILE A 124 -8.40 -29.16 -11.97
C ILE A 124 -8.57 -30.46 -12.75
N LEU A 125 -7.70 -31.44 -12.48
CA LEU A 125 -7.67 -32.75 -13.15
C LEU A 125 -8.16 -33.87 -12.21
N PRO A 126 -9.32 -34.49 -12.45
CA PRO A 126 -9.77 -35.66 -11.70
C PRO A 126 -9.07 -36.94 -12.19
N VAL A 127 -8.54 -37.73 -11.27
CA VAL A 127 -7.89 -39.02 -11.55
C VAL A 127 -8.68 -40.15 -10.92
N THR A 128 -9.02 -41.12 -11.75
CA THR A 128 -9.75 -42.35 -11.41
C THR A 128 -8.83 -43.55 -11.54
N SER A 129 -9.25 -44.72 -11.08
CA SER A 129 -8.48 -45.96 -11.29
C SER A 129 -8.36 -46.32 -12.79
N SER A 130 -9.24 -45.80 -13.64
CA SER A 130 -9.21 -45.94 -15.10
C SER A 130 -8.22 -44.98 -15.77
N SER A 131 -8.12 -43.72 -15.33
CA SER A 131 -7.20 -42.75 -15.93
C SER A 131 -5.78 -42.75 -15.34
N LEU A 132 -5.58 -43.33 -14.14
CA LEU A 132 -4.27 -43.44 -13.49
C LEU A 132 -3.12 -43.95 -14.40
N PRO A 133 -3.29 -44.96 -15.28
CA PRO A 133 -2.22 -45.42 -16.16
C PRO A 133 -1.80 -44.40 -17.24
N ALA A 134 -2.70 -43.49 -17.63
CA ALA A 134 -2.46 -42.47 -18.66
C ALA A 134 -1.92 -41.15 -18.10
N LEU A 135 -2.12 -40.88 -16.80
CA LEU A 135 -1.82 -39.62 -16.11
C LEU A 135 -0.49 -38.94 -16.51
N ALA A 136 0.59 -39.71 -16.68
CA ALA A 136 1.90 -39.17 -17.06
C ALA A 136 1.93 -38.56 -18.48
N LEU A 137 1.14 -39.09 -19.41
CA LEU A 137 0.99 -38.58 -20.77
C LEU A 137 0.01 -37.38 -20.77
N THR A 138 -1.11 -37.52 -20.06
CA THR A 138 -2.14 -36.46 -19.95
C THR A 138 -1.55 -35.18 -19.37
N LEU A 139 -0.73 -35.26 -18.32
CA LEU A 139 -0.06 -34.11 -17.71
C LEU A 139 0.92 -33.44 -18.70
N ARG A 140 1.78 -34.21 -19.37
CA ARG A 140 2.72 -33.65 -20.36
C ARG A 140 2.02 -32.92 -21.50
N SER A 141 0.94 -33.53 -22.04
CA SER A 141 0.25 -33.01 -23.22
C SER A 141 -0.27 -31.59 -23.09
N PHE A 142 -0.62 -31.12 -21.89
CA PHE A 142 -1.05 -29.72 -21.68
C PHE A 142 0.06 -28.81 -21.14
N LEU A 143 1.01 -29.33 -20.36
CA LEU A 143 2.15 -28.53 -19.86
C LEU A 143 3.04 -28.00 -21.01
N GLU A 144 3.15 -28.78 -22.10
CA GLU A 144 3.85 -28.38 -23.33
C GLU A 144 3.22 -27.14 -24.03
N HIS A 145 2.01 -26.71 -23.64
CA HIS A 145 1.18 -25.74 -24.37
C HIS A 145 0.62 -24.61 -23.47
N THR A 146 1.25 -24.30 -22.33
CA THR A 146 0.75 -23.32 -21.34
C THR A 146 1.80 -22.27 -20.94
N ILE A 147 1.49 -20.98 -21.09
CA ILE A 147 2.33 -19.87 -20.59
C ILE A 147 1.74 -19.17 -19.36
N HIS A 148 0.42 -19.29 -19.14
CA HIS A 148 -0.34 -18.63 -18.06
C HIS A 148 -0.82 -19.57 -16.93
N LEU A 149 -0.53 -20.87 -17.04
CA LEU A 149 -0.89 -21.87 -16.04
C LEU A 149 0.00 -21.74 -14.80
N SER A 150 -0.58 -21.36 -13.66
CA SER A 150 0.13 -21.23 -12.39
C SER A 150 0.06 -22.49 -11.52
N GLU A 151 -1.05 -23.23 -11.57
CA GLU A 151 -1.26 -24.42 -10.72
C GLU A 151 -2.01 -25.55 -11.45
N VAL A 152 -1.62 -26.79 -11.18
CA VAL A 152 -2.37 -28.01 -11.51
C VAL A 152 -2.81 -28.69 -10.23
N ILE A 153 -4.12 -28.80 -10.02
CA ILE A 153 -4.72 -29.53 -8.91
C ILE A 153 -5.14 -30.92 -9.39
N VAL A 154 -4.42 -31.94 -8.94
CA VAL A 154 -4.71 -33.35 -9.24
C VAL A 154 -5.58 -33.93 -8.12
N LEU A 155 -6.85 -34.17 -8.42
CA LEU A 155 -7.86 -34.68 -7.48
C LEU A 155 -7.98 -36.20 -7.61
N SER A 156 -7.77 -36.95 -6.52
CA SER A 156 -7.77 -38.42 -6.57
C SER A 156 -8.38 -39.06 -5.31
N SER A 157 -8.88 -40.28 -5.44
CA SER A 157 -9.36 -41.03 -4.27
C SER A 157 -8.21 -41.55 -3.41
N GLN A 158 -8.48 -41.81 -2.12
CA GLN A 158 -7.47 -42.26 -1.16
C GLN A 158 -6.76 -43.56 -1.58
N SER A 159 -7.41 -44.43 -2.35
CA SER A 159 -6.84 -45.73 -2.77
C SER A 159 -5.71 -45.59 -3.79
N ILE A 160 -5.73 -44.55 -4.64
CA ILE A 160 -4.75 -44.34 -5.72
C ILE A 160 -3.81 -43.15 -5.48
N GLN A 161 -4.03 -42.36 -4.43
CA GLN A 161 -3.23 -41.15 -4.14
C GLN A 161 -1.72 -41.45 -3.99
N SER A 162 -1.36 -42.65 -3.54
CA SER A 162 0.02 -43.15 -3.50
C SER A 162 0.68 -43.08 -4.87
N ASP A 163 0.00 -43.62 -5.87
CA ASP A 163 0.54 -43.86 -7.21
C ASP A 163 0.52 -42.56 -8.02
N VAL A 164 -0.54 -41.75 -7.87
CA VAL A 164 -0.61 -40.36 -8.37
C VAL A 164 0.59 -39.55 -7.88
N ARG A 165 0.92 -39.61 -6.58
CA ARG A 165 2.08 -38.90 -6.01
C ARG A 165 3.41 -39.41 -6.59
N GLY A 166 3.51 -40.71 -6.87
CA GLY A 166 4.67 -41.32 -7.54
C GLY A 166 4.85 -40.78 -8.96
N ILE A 167 3.77 -40.75 -9.75
CA ILE A 167 3.77 -40.27 -11.14
C ILE A 167 4.13 -38.78 -11.20
N VAL A 168 3.44 -37.92 -10.43
CA VAL A 168 3.71 -36.46 -10.43
C VAL A 168 5.15 -36.16 -9.99
N ARG A 169 5.68 -36.85 -8.96
CA ARG A 169 7.08 -36.69 -8.56
C ARG A 169 8.05 -37.08 -9.67
N SER A 170 7.74 -38.10 -10.47
CA SER A 170 8.62 -38.54 -11.58
C SER A 170 8.65 -37.54 -12.75
N LEU A 171 7.63 -36.70 -12.91
CA LEU A 171 7.63 -35.60 -13.88
C LEU A 171 8.54 -34.45 -13.38
N MET A 172 8.35 -34.02 -12.13
CA MET A 172 9.10 -32.92 -11.50
C MET A 172 10.62 -33.17 -11.34
N THR A 173 11.11 -34.40 -11.54
CA THR A 173 12.54 -34.73 -11.39
C THR A 173 13.30 -34.83 -12.71
N ASN A 174 12.65 -34.61 -13.86
CA ASN A 174 13.27 -34.81 -15.18
C ASN A 174 13.39 -33.54 -16.05
N GLU A 175 12.86 -32.39 -15.62
CA GLU A 175 12.92 -31.13 -16.38
C GLU A 175 13.21 -29.92 -15.48
N ASP A 176 14.13 -29.06 -15.89
CA ASP A 176 14.68 -27.94 -15.11
C ASP A 176 13.91 -26.60 -15.29
N ASP A 177 12.75 -26.57 -15.96
CA ASP A 177 12.09 -25.29 -16.36
C ASP A 177 10.55 -25.22 -16.15
N VAL A 178 9.96 -26.17 -15.40
CA VAL A 178 8.49 -26.17 -15.14
C VAL A 178 8.13 -25.16 -14.04
N ARG A 179 7.59 -24.00 -14.44
CA ARG A 179 7.13 -22.91 -13.54
C ARG A 179 5.75 -23.13 -12.90
N VAL A 180 5.21 -24.35 -12.97
CA VAL A 180 3.82 -24.67 -12.60
C VAL A 180 3.79 -25.42 -11.25
N GLU A 181 2.93 -24.98 -10.31
CA GLU A 181 2.75 -25.64 -9.02
C GLU A 181 1.84 -26.87 -9.13
N PHE A 182 2.17 -27.97 -8.43
CA PHE A 182 1.35 -29.19 -8.41
C PHE A 182 0.72 -29.44 -7.03
N SER A 183 -0.59 -29.24 -6.95
CA SER A 183 -1.41 -29.51 -5.77
C SER A 183 -2.04 -30.90 -5.86
N LEU A 184 -1.73 -31.81 -4.92
CA LEU A 184 -2.47 -33.07 -4.78
C LEU A 184 -3.63 -32.89 -3.80
N ARG A 185 -4.85 -33.27 -4.18
CA ARG A 185 -6.06 -33.19 -3.33
C ARG A 185 -6.79 -34.54 -3.26
N LEU A 186 -7.51 -34.76 -2.17
CA LEU A 186 -8.31 -35.97 -1.93
C LEU A 186 -9.77 -35.72 -2.31
N TRP A 187 -10.33 -36.68 -3.05
CA TRP A 187 -11.77 -36.80 -3.27
C TRP A 187 -12.42 -37.30 -1.98
N SER A 188 -13.37 -36.53 -1.44
CA SER A 188 -14.05 -36.82 -0.18
C SER A 188 -14.95 -38.06 -0.27
N THR A 189 -15.03 -38.85 0.81
CA THR A 189 -15.81 -40.09 0.81
C THR A 189 -17.31 -39.79 0.79
N GLY A 190 -18.00 -40.20 -0.27
CA GLY A 190 -19.46 -40.06 -0.41
C GLY A 190 -19.92 -38.88 -1.28
N THR A 191 -19.00 -38.10 -1.86
CA THR A 191 -19.31 -37.10 -2.90
C THR A 191 -19.09 -37.68 -4.29
N ASP A 192 -19.83 -37.19 -5.29
CA ASP A 192 -19.55 -37.49 -6.70
C ASP A 192 -18.37 -36.65 -7.24
N GLN A 193 -17.86 -37.03 -8.41
CA GLN A 193 -16.69 -36.41 -9.02
C GLN A 193 -16.87 -34.90 -9.27
N SER A 194 -18.03 -34.52 -9.79
CA SER A 194 -18.30 -33.15 -10.22
C SER A 194 -18.47 -32.22 -9.03
N THR A 195 -19.14 -32.68 -7.97
CA THR A 195 -19.22 -31.97 -6.69
C THR A 195 -17.84 -31.81 -6.06
N ALA A 196 -17.01 -32.86 -6.03
CA ALA A 196 -15.66 -32.78 -5.49
C ALA A 196 -14.74 -31.82 -6.27
N MET A 197 -14.91 -31.72 -7.60
CA MET A 197 -14.19 -30.73 -8.42
C MET A 197 -14.61 -29.30 -8.09
N VAL A 198 -15.92 -29.02 -7.96
CA VAL A 198 -16.42 -27.68 -7.57
C VAL A 198 -15.98 -27.30 -6.15
N HIS A 199 -15.96 -28.25 -5.21
CA HIS A 199 -15.44 -28.04 -3.85
C HIS A 199 -13.98 -27.59 -3.83
N VAL A 200 -13.13 -28.19 -4.67
CA VAL A 200 -11.72 -27.80 -4.84
C VAL A 200 -11.62 -26.43 -5.52
N ALA A 201 -12.46 -26.16 -6.52
CA ALA A 201 -12.46 -24.90 -7.26
C ALA A 201 -12.76 -23.68 -6.37
N ARG A 202 -13.57 -23.83 -5.30
CA ARG A 202 -13.78 -22.76 -4.29
C ARG A 202 -12.51 -22.32 -3.55
N GLN A 203 -11.44 -23.11 -3.60
CA GLN A 203 -10.21 -22.88 -2.83
C GLN A 203 -9.06 -22.31 -3.69
N VAL A 204 -9.28 -22.12 -5.00
CA VAL A 204 -8.27 -21.52 -5.89
C VAL A 204 -8.19 -20.00 -5.69
N THR A 205 -7.00 -19.45 -5.91
CA THR A 205 -6.74 -18.00 -5.82
C THR A 205 -6.49 -17.36 -7.19
N THR A 206 -6.54 -18.14 -8.27
CA THR A 206 -6.40 -17.68 -9.65
C THR A 206 -7.65 -17.00 -10.16
N GLU A 207 -7.53 -16.19 -11.21
CA GLU A 207 -8.68 -15.53 -11.84
C GLU A 207 -9.56 -16.52 -12.62
N TRP A 208 -8.94 -17.58 -13.14
CA TRP A 208 -9.57 -18.59 -13.98
C TRP A 208 -9.35 -20.01 -13.45
N VAL A 209 -10.38 -20.85 -13.67
CA VAL A 209 -10.33 -22.30 -13.43
C VAL A 209 -10.64 -23.06 -14.71
N LEU A 210 -9.73 -23.94 -15.12
CA LEU A 210 -9.96 -24.93 -16.15
C LEU A 210 -10.40 -26.25 -15.50
N PHE A 211 -11.69 -26.58 -15.65
CA PHE A 211 -12.22 -27.88 -15.25
C PHE A 211 -11.91 -28.90 -16.35
N LEU A 212 -11.17 -29.97 -16.03
CA LEU A 212 -10.83 -31.05 -16.95
C LEU A 212 -11.64 -32.32 -16.65
N ASP A 213 -11.82 -33.20 -17.63
CA ASP A 213 -12.35 -34.55 -17.39
C ASP A 213 -11.21 -35.54 -17.09
N GLU A 214 -11.52 -36.83 -16.91
CA GLU A 214 -10.50 -37.85 -16.57
C GLU A 214 -9.49 -38.12 -17.70
N TYR A 215 -9.69 -37.57 -18.91
CA TYR A 215 -8.80 -37.64 -20.09
C TYR A 215 -8.10 -36.30 -20.36
N GLY A 216 -8.28 -35.30 -19.48
CA GLY A 216 -7.63 -33.99 -19.57
C GLY A 216 -8.09 -33.19 -20.79
N LEU A 217 -7.18 -33.02 -21.75
CA LEU A 217 -7.44 -32.37 -23.04
C LEU A 217 -7.17 -33.31 -24.23
N GLU A 218 -6.92 -34.61 -24.01
CA GLU A 218 -6.45 -35.52 -25.08
C GLU A 218 -7.39 -35.54 -26.30
N SER A 219 -8.71 -35.50 -26.08
CA SER A 219 -9.78 -35.49 -27.09
C SER A 219 -10.11 -34.13 -27.72
N VAL A 220 -9.41 -33.05 -27.33
CA VAL A 220 -9.65 -31.67 -27.79
C VAL A 220 -8.69 -31.32 -28.94
N ASP A 221 -9.16 -30.59 -29.95
CA ASP A 221 -8.32 -30.11 -31.06
C ASP A 221 -7.30 -29.04 -30.60
N SER A 222 -6.21 -28.87 -31.35
CA SER A 222 -5.13 -27.94 -30.95
C SER A 222 -5.57 -26.46 -30.84
N PRO A 223 -6.40 -25.90 -31.75
CA PRO A 223 -6.96 -24.56 -31.58
C PRO A 223 -7.80 -24.40 -30.31
N THR A 224 -8.68 -25.35 -30.00
CA THR A 224 -9.50 -25.30 -28.77
C THR A 224 -8.64 -25.51 -27.51
N LYS A 225 -7.59 -26.34 -27.57
CA LYS A 225 -6.57 -26.44 -26.50
C LYS A 225 -5.95 -25.08 -26.19
N GLU A 226 -5.43 -24.39 -27.21
CA GLU A 226 -4.81 -23.08 -27.07
C GLU A 226 -5.77 -22.05 -26.45
N LEU A 227 -7.05 -22.04 -26.84
CA LEU A 227 -8.05 -21.18 -26.21
C LEU A 227 -8.27 -21.49 -24.72
N LEU A 228 -8.30 -22.77 -24.34
CA LEU A 228 -8.46 -23.22 -22.95
C LEU A 228 -7.20 -23.05 -22.07
N THR A 229 -5.99 -23.01 -22.67
CA THR A 229 -4.71 -22.95 -21.93
C THR A 229 -3.97 -21.60 -21.99
N PHE A 230 -4.16 -20.84 -23.07
CA PHE A 230 -3.52 -19.55 -23.30
C PHE A 230 -4.43 -18.36 -22.94
N HIS A 231 -5.74 -18.55 -23.06
CA HIS A 231 -6.80 -17.67 -22.59
C HIS A 231 -6.64 -16.16 -22.90
N ASN A 232 -7.10 -15.76 -24.09
CA ASN A 232 -7.24 -14.36 -24.50
C ASN A 232 -8.67 -13.78 -24.28
N LEU A 233 -9.57 -14.45 -23.53
CA LEU A 233 -10.93 -13.93 -23.34
C LEU A 233 -10.94 -12.83 -22.26
N PRO A 234 -11.91 -11.90 -22.28
CA PRO A 234 -12.09 -10.94 -21.19
C PRO A 234 -12.41 -11.64 -19.87
N PRO A 235 -12.04 -11.11 -18.69
CA PRO A 235 -12.30 -11.76 -17.41
C PRO A 235 -13.79 -12.01 -17.06
N PHE A 236 -14.75 -11.53 -17.87
CA PHE A 236 -16.21 -11.76 -17.73
C PHE A 236 -16.79 -12.65 -18.84
N ALA A 237 -15.95 -13.27 -19.66
CA ALA A 237 -16.45 -14.28 -20.58
C ALA A 237 -17.19 -15.36 -19.79
N LEU A 238 -18.28 -15.84 -20.37
CA LEU A 238 -19.08 -16.92 -19.79
C LEU A 238 -18.23 -18.19 -19.66
N PRO A 239 -18.65 -19.17 -18.85
CA PRO A 239 -18.01 -20.48 -18.87
C PRO A 239 -17.97 -20.97 -20.32
N THR A 240 -16.78 -21.29 -20.82
CA THR A 240 -16.52 -21.51 -22.25
C THR A 240 -15.81 -22.84 -22.46
N GLY A 241 -16.31 -23.67 -23.36
CA GLY A 241 -15.69 -24.95 -23.67
C GLY A 241 -16.34 -25.68 -24.84
N PRO A 242 -15.69 -26.70 -25.42
CA PRO A 242 -16.20 -27.42 -26.59
C PRO A 242 -17.48 -28.25 -26.33
N LEU A 243 -17.77 -28.63 -25.07
CA LEU A 243 -18.84 -29.58 -24.75
C LEU A 243 -19.97 -28.90 -23.96
N GLY A 244 -21.14 -28.77 -24.59
CA GLY A 244 -22.31 -28.17 -23.94
C GLY A 244 -23.65 -28.75 -24.39
N ILE A 245 -24.64 -28.59 -23.51
CA ILE A 245 -25.94 -29.23 -23.62
C ILE A 245 -27.03 -28.17 -23.75
N SER A 246 -27.90 -28.32 -24.76
CA SER A 246 -29.07 -27.46 -24.96
C SER A 246 -30.21 -27.93 -24.08
N GLY A 247 -30.83 -26.98 -23.37
CA GLY A 247 -31.95 -27.22 -22.47
C GLY A 247 -33.21 -26.53 -22.95
N ASN A 248 -34.17 -27.29 -23.45
CA ASN A 248 -35.57 -26.89 -23.47
C ASN A 248 -36.39 -27.99 -22.75
N LEU A 249 -37.40 -27.61 -21.96
CA LEU A 249 -37.94 -28.37 -20.82
C LEU A 249 -38.70 -29.68 -21.12
N SER A 250 -38.45 -30.30 -22.27
CA SER A 250 -38.94 -31.63 -22.64
C SER A 250 -37.98 -32.45 -23.52
N LYS A 251 -36.89 -31.85 -24.03
CA LYS A 251 -35.81 -32.53 -24.77
C LYS A 251 -34.47 -31.85 -24.49
N ILE A 252 -33.66 -32.52 -23.69
CA ILE A 252 -32.24 -32.17 -23.49
C ILE A 252 -31.45 -32.77 -24.65
N ALA A 253 -30.63 -31.98 -25.32
CA ALA A 253 -29.86 -32.42 -26.49
C ALA A 253 -28.42 -31.90 -26.45
N CYS A 254 -27.45 -32.78 -26.66
CA CYS A 254 -26.05 -32.39 -26.82
C CYS A 254 -25.88 -31.54 -28.07
N ILE A 255 -25.20 -30.41 -27.94
CA ILE A 255 -24.97 -29.49 -29.05
C ILE A 255 -23.85 -30.06 -29.93
N GLN A 256 -24.04 -29.99 -31.25
CA GLN A 256 -23.09 -30.50 -32.24
C GLN A 256 -22.06 -29.43 -32.62
N SER A 257 -20.88 -29.84 -33.07
CA SER A 257 -19.83 -28.96 -33.58
C SER A 257 -20.37 -27.98 -34.64
N SER A 258 -19.92 -26.73 -34.57
CA SER A 258 -20.36 -25.66 -35.44
C SER A 258 -19.32 -24.54 -35.48
N ASN A 259 -19.05 -24.02 -36.69
CA ASN A 259 -18.13 -22.90 -36.92
C ASN A 259 -18.69 -21.53 -36.49
N VAL A 260 -19.78 -21.53 -35.73
CA VAL A 260 -20.46 -20.35 -35.18
C VAL A 260 -20.62 -20.61 -33.67
N PRO A 261 -20.25 -19.66 -32.79
CA PRO A 261 -20.46 -19.78 -31.35
C PRO A 261 -21.91 -20.12 -31.01
N GLN A 262 -22.11 -21.05 -30.09
CA GLN A 262 -23.43 -21.55 -29.68
C GLN A 262 -23.59 -21.46 -28.17
N HIS A 263 -24.81 -21.22 -27.69
CA HIS A 263 -25.05 -21.12 -26.25
C HIS A 263 -25.58 -22.43 -25.68
N ALA A 264 -25.08 -22.82 -24.52
CA ALA A 264 -25.48 -24.01 -23.79
C ALA A 264 -26.31 -23.66 -22.54
N ALA A 265 -27.24 -24.53 -22.16
CA ALA A 265 -27.89 -24.42 -20.85
C ALA A 265 -26.91 -24.75 -19.71
N PHE A 266 -25.91 -25.59 -19.99
CA PHE A 266 -24.73 -25.83 -19.16
C PHE A 266 -23.62 -26.51 -19.98
N LEU A 267 -22.37 -26.34 -19.56
CA LEU A 267 -21.21 -27.07 -20.12
C LEU A 267 -20.87 -28.31 -19.29
N VAL A 268 -20.10 -29.22 -19.87
CA VAL A 268 -19.44 -30.34 -19.18
C VAL A 268 -17.93 -30.31 -19.46
N PRO A 269 -17.06 -30.81 -18.56
CA PRO A 269 -15.61 -30.73 -18.76
C PRO A 269 -15.14 -31.41 -20.05
N PRO A 270 -14.13 -30.87 -20.77
CA PRO A 270 -13.35 -29.70 -20.37
C PRO A 270 -14.02 -28.36 -20.67
N PHE A 271 -14.00 -27.44 -19.70
CA PHE A 271 -14.39 -26.04 -19.90
C PHE A 271 -13.64 -25.10 -18.95
N LEU A 272 -13.50 -23.85 -19.37
CA LEU A 272 -12.89 -22.77 -18.62
C LEU A 272 -13.98 -21.90 -17.98
N MET A 273 -13.75 -21.43 -16.75
CA MET A 273 -14.72 -20.64 -15.98
C MET A 273 -14.02 -19.59 -15.10
N PRO A 274 -14.53 -18.34 -15.00
CA PRO A 274 -13.98 -17.37 -14.06
C PRO A 274 -14.19 -17.83 -12.62
N SER A 275 -13.17 -17.72 -11.77
CA SER A 275 -13.23 -18.22 -10.39
C SER A 275 -14.37 -17.59 -9.58
N PHE A 276 -14.76 -16.36 -9.90
CA PHE A 276 -15.87 -15.66 -9.23
C PHE A 276 -17.26 -16.24 -9.52
N MET A 277 -17.42 -17.07 -10.56
CA MET A 277 -18.70 -17.71 -10.89
C MET A 277 -18.89 -19.04 -10.14
N ILE A 278 -17.87 -19.49 -9.40
CA ILE A 278 -17.92 -20.75 -8.66
C ILE A 278 -18.87 -20.57 -7.46
N PRO A 279 -19.89 -21.43 -7.32
CA PRO A 279 -20.93 -21.26 -6.32
C PRO A 279 -20.39 -21.51 -4.91
N GLU A 280 -20.66 -20.61 -3.97
CA GLU A 280 -20.26 -20.78 -2.56
C GLU A 280 -21.03 -21.93 -1.86
N MET A 281 -22.29 -22.17 -2.26
CA MET A 281 -23.15 -23.22 -1.72
C MET A 281 -23.17 -24.49 -2.58
N ASP A 282 -23.46 -25.63 -1.95
CA ASP A 282 -23.63 -26.90 -2.64
C ASP A 282 -24.97 -26.98 -3.36
N PHE A 283 -24.97 -27.60 -4.54
CA PHE A 283 -26.17 -27.91 -5.32
C PHE A 283 -26.45 -29.41 -5.31
N PRO A 284 -27.72 -29.84 -5.43
CA PRO A 284 -28.04 -31.24 -5.66
C PRO A 284 -27.48 -31.69 -7.02
N SER A 285 -26.68 -32.76 -7.02
CA SER A 285 -26.13 -33.37 -8.23
C SER A 285 -27.20 -34.18 -8.97
N ASP A 286 -27.30 -34.00 -10.29
CA ASP A 286 -28.14 -34.81 -11.18
C ASP A 286 -27.51 -36.20 -11.40
N SER A 287 -28.32 -37.26 -11.48
CA SER A 287 -27.82 -38.64 -11.67
C SER A 287 -27.14 -38.90 -13.01
N ASN A 288 -27.41 -38.07 -14.03
CA ASN A 288 -26.87 -38.21 -15.38
C ASN A 288 -25.78 -37.16 -15.67
N TYR A 289 -25.93 -35.93 -15.13
CA TYR A 289 -25.05 -34.79 -15.45
C TYR A 289 -24.22 -34.27 -14.27
N GLY A 290 -24.34 -34.86 -13.07
CA GLY A 290 -23.68 -34.36 -11.87
C GLY A 290 -24.13 -32.94 -11.49
N VAL A 291 -23.22 -32.15 -10.93
CA VAL A 291 -23.48 -30.76 -10.51
C VAL A 291 -23.56 -29.78 -11.68
N TRP A 292 -23.11 -30.16 -12.89
CA TRP A 292 -22.93 -29.25 -14.02
C TRP A 292 -24.22 -28.57 -14.49
N SER A 293 -25.35 -29.28 -14.46
CA SER A 293 -26.65 -28.70 -14.81
C SER A 293 -27.16 -27.68 -13.80
N ALA A 294 -26.79 -27.82 -12.52
CA ALA A 294 -27.06 -26.83 -11.49
C ALA A 294 -26.08 -25.65 -11.57
N LEU A 295 -24.83 -25.91 -11.94
CA LEU A 295 -23.82 -24.87 -12.19
C LEU A 295 -24.24 -23.94 -13.35
N GLY A 296 -24.72 -24.47 -14.47
CA GLY A 296 -25.25 -23.65 -15.56
C GLY A 296 -26.50 -22.85 -15.17
N LYS A 297 -27.40 -23.42 -14.36
CA LYS A 297 -28.53 -22.67 -13.77
C LYS A 297 -28.06 -21.54 -12.85
N HIS A 298 -27.00 -21.77 -12.07
CA HIS A 298 -26.41 -20.74 -11.22
C HIS A 298 -25.82 -19.59 -12.05
N VAL A 299 -25.13 -19.89 -13.15
CA VAL A 299 -24.61 -18.87 -14.09
C VAL A 299 -25.73 -18.02 -14.69
N VAL A 300 -26.87 -18.63 -15.05
CA VAL A 300 -28.07 -17.90 -15.50
C VAL A 300 -28.70 -17.07 -14.37
N GLN A 301 -28.83 -17.64 -13.17
CA GLN A 301 -29.38 -16.95 -11.99
C GLN A 301 -28.49 -15.82 -11.48
N ALA A 302 -27.18 -15.89 -11.75
CA ALA A 302 -26.24 -14.83 -11.45
C ALA A 302 -26.44 -13.58 -12.34
N GLY A 303 -27.26 -13.65 -13.41
CA GLY A 303 -27.67 -12.48 -14.19
C GLY A 303 -26.70 -12.05 -15.29
N LEU A 304 -25.61 -12.78 -15.51
CA LEU A 304 -24.59 -12.43 -16.51
C LEU A 304 -24.96 -12.86 -17.94
N ALA A 305 -25.83 -13.85 -18.10
CA ALA A 305 -26.37 -14.26 -19.40
C ALA A 305 -27.67 -15.06 -19.27
N SER A 306 -28.41 -15.17 -20.39
CA SER A 306 -29.58 -16.05 -20.50
C SER A 306 -29.24 -17.55 -20.64
N TYR A 307 -27.95 -17.90 -20.60
CA TYR A 307 -27.42 -19.24 -20.88
C TYR A 307 -26.31 -19.60 -19.88
N GLY A 308 -26.10 -20.89 -19.61
CA GLY A 308 -25.15 -21.38 -18.61
C GLY A 308 -23.72 -21.56 -19.10
N GLY A 309 -23.43 -21.23 -20.37
CA GLY A 309 -22.09 -21.21 -20.94
C GLY A 309 -22.10 -21.08 -22.47
N GLU A 310 -20.92 -20.87 -23.04
CA GLU A 310 -20.68 -20.74 -24.48
C GLU A 310 -19.88 -21.92 -25.03
N ILE A 311 -20.30 -22.39 -26.20
CA ILE A 311 -19.63 -23.43 -26.96
C ILE A 311 -18.82 -22.78 -28.07
N PHE A 312 -17.55 -23.14 -28.09
CA PHE A 312 -16.62 -22.78 -29.13
C PHE A 312 -15.95 -24.06 -29.64
N THR A 313 -16.20 -24.39 -30.91
CA THR A 313 -15.61 -25.55 -31.61
C THR A 313 -15.08 -25.07 -32.96
N LEU A 314 -13.79 -25.29 -33.23
CA LEU A 314 -13.14 -24.84 -34.46
C LEU A 314 -13.05 -25.91 -35.56
N ASP A 315 -13.41 -27.17 -35.29
CA ASP A 315 -13.41 -28.23 -36.30
C ASP A 315 -14.49 -29.30 -36.07
N ASP A 316 -14.90 -29.99 -37.13
CA ASP A 316 -16.09 -30.87 -37.21
C ASP A 316 -15.80 -32.33 -36.78
N SER A 317 -14.92 -32.50 -35.78
CA SER A 317 -14.46 -33.82 -35.36
C SER A 317 -15.53 -34.56 -34.53
N LYS A 318 -16.09 -35.63 -35.10
CA LYS A 318 -17.21 -36.40 -34.53
C LYS A 318 -16.78 -37.34 -33.40
N VAL A 319 -16.41 -36.77 -32.26
CA VAL A 319 -16.27 -37.51 -31.00
C VAL A 319 -17.65 -37.62 -30.34
N ASP A 320 -18.17 -38.84 -30.15
CA ASP A 320 -19.45 -39.08 -29.46
C ASP A 320 -19.32 -38.95 -27.93
N TRP A 321 -18.99 -37.74 -27.48
CA TRP A 321 -18.95 -37.36 -26.07
C TRP A 321 -20.34 -37.42 -25.41
N CYS A 322 -21.39 -37.25 -26.20
CA CYS A 322 -22.77 -37.18 -25.75
C CYS A 322 -23.29 -38.50 -25.17
N SER A 323 -22.84 -39.64 -25.69
CA SER A 323 -23.22 -40.97 -25.24
C SER A 323 -23.03 -41.22 -23.73
N ARG A 324 -22.07 -40.53 -23.09
CA ARG A 324 -21.81 -40.57 -21.64
C ARG A 324 -22.95 -39.97 -20.79
N TYR A 325 -23.76 -39.09 -21.37
CA TYR A 325 -24.68 -38.20 -20.65
C TYR A 325 -26.17 -38.39 -21.04
N GLN A 326 -26.53 -39.39 -21.84
CA GLN A 326 -27.93 -39.57 -22.27
C GLN A 326 -28.84 -40.05 -21.12
N PRO A 327 -30.04 -39.47 -20.94
CA PRO A 327 -30.93 -39.79 -19.82
C PRO A 327 -31.65 -41.12 -20.05
N VAL A 328 -31.78 -41.92 -18.97
CA VAL A 328 -32.38 -43.27 -19.02
C VAL A 328 -33.91 -43.26 -19.18
N ASN A 329 -34.63 -42.16 -18.91
CA ASN A 329 -36.04 -41.93 -19.28
C ASN A 329 -36.45 -40.43 -19.17
N PRO A 330 -37.36 -39.89 -20.02
CA PRO A 330 -37.76 -38.46 -19.99
C PRO A 330 -39.23 -38.19 -19.60
N THR A 331 -39.44 -37.50 -18.47
CA THR A 331 -40.69 -36.82 -17.99
C THR A 331 -40.27 -35.83 -16.89
N GLU A 332 -40.72 -34.58 -16.72
CA GLU A 332 -41.80 -33.77 -17.35
C GLU A 332 -41.45 -32.24 -17.32
N MET A 333 -42.37 -31.40 -17.85
CA MET A 333 -42.31 -29.94 -18.13
C MET A 333 -42.19 -28.99 -16.89
N PHE A 334 -41.90 -27.67 -16.97
CA PHE A 334 -42.66 -26.58 -17.65
C PHE A 334 -41.88 -25.27 -17.94
N VAL A 335 -42.39 -24.51 -18.91
CA VAL A 335 -41.79 -23.30 -19.55
C VAL A 335 -42.59 -22.03 -19.23
N THR A 336 -41.91 -20.88 -19.10
CA THR A 336 -42.39 -19.58 -19.61
C THR A 336 -41.24 -18.80 -20.24
N SER A 337 -41.50 -18.16 -21.38
CA SER A 337 -40.48 -17.54 -22.25
C SER A 337 -40.89 -16.14 -22.68
N GLN A 338 -39.93 -15.21 -22.75
CA GLN A 338 -39.99 -14.03 -23.63
C GLN A 338 -38.57 -13.58 -23.99
N ALA A 339 -38.35 -13.24 -25.26
CA ALA A 339 -37.06 -12.84 -25.80
C ALA A 339 -37.11 -11.39 -26.27
N PHE A 340 -36.00 -10.67 -26.13
CA PHE A 340 -35.80 -9.34 -26.68
C PHE A 340 -34.52 -9.31 -27.52
N GLU A 341 -34.62 -8.81 -28.75
CA GLU A 341 -33.49 -8.54 -29.64
C GLU A 341 -32.99 -7.11 -29.43
N ILE A 342 -31.66 -6.88 -29.47
CA ILE A 342 -31.05 -5.54 -29.46
C ILE A 342 -29.96 -5.45 -30.56
N PRO A 343 -29.80 -4.30 -31.28
CA PRO A 343 -29.02 -4.23 -32.51
C PRO A 343 -27.52 -3.96 -32.32
N ARG A 344 -26.72 -4.27 -33.35
CA ARG A 344 -25.28 -3.98 -33.44
C ARG A 344 -24.98 -2.57 -33.98
N LEU A 345 -24.07 -1.86 -33.33
CA LEU A 345 -23.21 -0.77 -33.85
C LEU A 345 -22.05 -0.56 -32.85
N LEU A 346 -20.89 0.01 -33.19
CA LEU A 346 -20.01 -0.12 -34.36
C LEU A 346 -18.68 0.59 -33.97
N ASP A 347 -17.56 0.17 -34.55
CA ASP A 347 -16.20 0.59 -34.18
C ASP A 347 -15.82 2.02 -34.69
N GLY A 348 -14.87 2.71 -34.05
CA GLY A 348 -14.63 4.14 -34.28
C GLY A 348 -13.38 4.80 -33.66
N GLN A 349 -12.20 4.47 -34.20
CA GLN A 349 -10.93 5.25 -34.34
C GLN A 349 -10.55 6.42 -33.39
N ASP A 350 -9.26 6.38 -33.00
CA ASP A 350 -8.52 7.42 -32.25
C ASP A 350 -8.62 8.86 -32.77
N THR A 351 -9.08 9.76 -31.89
CA THR A 351 -8.50 11.10 -31.71
C THR A 351 -8.55 11.48 -30.22
N ALA A 352 -7.51 12.13 -29.71
CA ALA A 352 -7.42 12.50 -28.29
C ALA A 352 -8.34 13.69 -27.92
N ILE A 353 -9.63 13.40 -27.80
CA ILE A 353 -10.58 14.24 -27.07
C ILE A 353 -10.29 14.04 -25.57
N VAL A 354 -10.13 15.12 -24.81
CA VAL A 354 -10.12 15.03 -23.34
C VAL A 354 -11.55 14.72 -22.89
N THR A 355 -11.89 13.44 -22.84
CA THR A 355 -13.18 12.96 -22.36
C THR A 355 -13.28 13.20 -20.86
N ALA A 356 -14.29 13.98 -20.45
CA ALA A 356 -14.66 14.17 -19.05
C ALA A 356 -14.88 12.81 -18.37
N GLY A 357 -14.19 12.55 -17.26
CA GLY A 357 -14.31 11.30 -16.52
C GLY A 357 -15.69 11.13 -15.90
N ALA A 358 -16.10 9.88 -15.68
CA ALA A 358 -17.43 9.53 -15.20
C ALA A 358 -17.39 8.96 -13.77
N PHE A 359 -17.93 9.73 -12.82
CA PHE A 359 -18.07 9.35 -11.41
C PHE A 359 -19.49 8.90 -11.12
N VAL A 360 -19.65 7.75 -10.46
CA VAL A 360 -20.94 7.27 -9.95
C VAL A 360 -20.93 7.34 -8.42
N LEU A 361 -21.84 8.13 -7.86
CA LEU A 361 -22.03 8.34 -6.44
C LEU A 361 -23.28 7.60 -5.97
N MET A 362 -23.15 6.66 -5.03
CA MET A 362 -24.27 5.85 -4.53
C MET A 362 -24.30 5.88 -3.01
N PHE A 363 -25.21 6.67 -2.44
CA PHE A 363 -25.34 6.84 -1.00
C PHE A 363 -26.67 6.27 -0.52
N SER A 364 -26.66 5.46 0.55
CA SER A 364 -27.92 4.90 1.04
C SER A 364 -28.81 5.98 1.67
N LEU A 365 -28.21 7.01 2.28
CA LEU A 365 -28.90 8.14 2.91
C LEU A 365 -28.70 9.45 2.15
N LEU A 366 -29.74 10.29 2.06
CA LEU A 366 -29.62 11.66 1.55
C LEU A 366 -28.64 12.51 2.38
N GLN A 367 -28.51 12.22 3.69
CA GLN A 367 -27.58 12.91 4.57
C GLN A 367 -26.11 12.57 4.26
N ASP A 368 -25.81 11.33 3.85
CA ASP A 368 -24.48 10.93 3.40
C ASP A 368 -24.07 11.71 2.15
N LEU A 369 -24.99 11.83 1.18
CA LEU A 369 -24.81 12.66 -0.01
C LEU A 369 -24.61 14.13 0.34
N ARG A 370 -25.34 14.68 1.33
CA ARG A 370 -25.14 16.07 1.79
C ARG A 370 -23.74 16.29 2.38
N TYR A 371 -23.18 15.33 3.10
CA TYR A 371 -21.78 15.41 3.56
C TYR A 371 -20.78 15.34 2.41
N PHE A 372 -21.05 14.53 1.39
CA PHE A 372 -20.17 14.38 0.22
C PHE A 372 -20.33 15.49 -0.86
N LEU A 373 -21.36 16.32 -0.74
CA LEU A 373 -21.71 17.38 -1.70
C LEU A 373 -20.54 18.31 -2.10
N PRO A 374 -19.65 18.77 -1.20
CA PRO A 374 -18.50 19.59 -1.60
C PRO A 374 -17.53 18.87 -2.54
N VAL A 375 -17.37 17.55 -2.39
CA VAL A 375 -16.50 16.73 -3.26
C VAL A 375 -17.15 16.61 -4.63
N ALA A 376 -18.43 16.25 -4.68
CA ALA A 376 -19.19 16.18 -5.93
C ALA A 376 -19.18 17.51 -6.71
N CYS A 377 -19.34 18.64 -6.01
CA CYS A 377 -19.25 19.97 -6.61
C CYS A 377 -17.87 20.29 -7.17
N LYS A 378 -16.78 19.93 -6.48
CA LYS A 378 -15.42 20.08 -7.01
C LYS A 378 -15.20 19.22 -8.25
N LEU A 379 -15.72 17.99 -8.28
CA LEU A 379 -15.65 17.12 -9.45
C LEU A 379 -16.38 17.73 -10.67
N GLN A 380 -17.61 18.25 -10.47
CA GLN A 380 -18.34 18.97 -11.53
C GLN A 380 -17.58 20.23 -12.01
N HIS A 381 -17.01 21.02 -11.09
CA HIS A 381 -16.23 22.21 -11.44
C HIS A 381 -14.91 21.86 -12.16
N ALA A 382 -14.34 20.69 -11.89
CA ALA A 382 -13.20 20.11 -12.61
C ALA A 382 -13.61 19.44 -13.95
N GLY A 383 -14.85 19.68 -14.43
CA GLY A 383 -15.35 19.19 -15.70
C GLY A 383 -15.63 17.69 -15.75
N GLN A 384 -15.79 17.02 -14.60
CA GLN A 384 -16.13 15.60 -14.55
C GLN A 384 -17.65 15.39 -14.61
N ASN A 385 -18.09 14.30 -15.25
CA ASN A 385 -19.47 13.86 -15.24
C ASN A 385 -19.76 13.16 -13.91
N VAL A 386 -20.74 13.65 -13.14
CA VAL A 386 -21.10 13.10 -11.83
C VAL A 386 -22.55 12.62 -11.85
N PHE A 387 -22.74 11.31 -11.70
CA PHE A 387 -24.03 10.63 -11.67
C PHE A 387 -24.33 10.24 -10.21
N THR A 388 -25.47 10.65 -9.67
CA THR A 388 -25.74 10.55 -8.22
C THR A 388 -27.04 9.80 -7.93
N PHE A 389 -26.99 8.85 -7.01
CA PHE A 389 -28.12 8.01 -6.61
C PHE A 389 -28.26 7.95 -5.08
N VAL A 390 -29.50 7.98 -4.60
CA VAL A 390 -29.86 7.83 -3.18
C VAL A 390 -30.89 6.72 -3.02
N GLU A 391 -30.71 5.82 -2.05
CA GLU A 391 -31.48 4.55 -1.98
C GLU A 391 -32.64 4.55 -0.97
N GLU A 392 -32.64 5.47 0.01
CA GLU A 392 -33.72 5.60 0.99
C GLU A 392 -34.55 6.88 0.76
N SER A 393 -35.86 6.69 0.62
CA SER A 393 -36.85 7.76 0.63
C SER A 393 -37.02 8.32 2.04
N VAL A 394 -36.33 9.42 2.35
CA VAL A 394 -36.60 10.20 3.57
C VAL A 394 -38.05 10.68 3.54
N SER A 395 -38.69 10.74 4.70
CA SER A 395 -40.14 10.81 4.94
C SER A 395 -40.85 12.14 4.56
N GLU A 396 -40.58 12.68 3.39
CA GLU A 396 -41.41 13.70 2.72
C GLU A 396 -41.80 13.18 1.33
N GLU A 397 -42.90 13.70 0.75
CA GLU A 397 -43.55 13.18 -0.46
C GLU A 397 -42.73 13.44 -1.75
N ILE A 398 -41.56 12.82 -1.86
CA ILE A 398 -40.64 12.92 -2.99
C ILE A 398 -40.99 11.84 -4.04
N PRO A 399 -41.41 12.22 -5.26
CA PRO A 399 -41.75 11.25 -6.31
C PRO A 399 -40.53 10.44 -6.77
N GLU A 400 -40.67 9.12 -6.86
CA GLU A 400 -39.64 8.25 -7.46
C GLU A 400 -39.42 8.57 -8.95
N GLY A 401 -38.21 8.30 -9.45
CA GLY A 401 -37.87 8.47 -10.87
C GLY A 401 -37.66 9.92 -11.34
N GLN A 402 -37.80 10.93 -10.49
CA GLN A 402 -37.54 12.34 -10.86
C GLN A 402 -36.14 12.81 -10.44
N ASN A 403 -35.53 13.69 -11.26
CA ASN A 403 -34.28 14.37 -10.92
C ASN A 403 -34.54 15.40 -9.81
N HIS A 404 -34.00 15.12 -8.63
CA HIS A 404 -33.91 16.11 -7.55
C HIS A 404 -32.55 16.79 -7.60
N ALA A 405 -32.40 17.89 -6.86
CA ALA A 405 -31.13 18.61 -6.79
C ALA A 405 -30.79 19.04 -5.36
N LEU A 406 -29.52 18.89 -5.00
CA LEU A 406 -28.91 19.60 -3.89
C LEU A 406 -28.16 20.83 -4.42
N ILE A 407 -28.20 21.92 -3.65
CA ILE A 407 -27.53 23.18 -4.00
C ILE A 407 -26.54 23.51 -2.89
N LEU A 408 -25.28 23.77 -3.29
CA LEU A 408 -24.22 24.28 -2.43
C LEU A 408 -23.56 25.45 -3.15
N ASP A 409 -23.76 26.67 -2.64
CA ASP A 409 -23.36 27.91 -3.30
C ASP A 409 -23.86 27.97 -4.76
N ASN A 410 -22.95 27.94 -5.75
CA ASN A 410 -23.27 27.95 -7.18
C ASN A 410 -23.31 26.56 -7.83
N CYS A 411 -23.04 25.49 -7.06
CA CYS A 411 -23.09 24.11 -7.52
C CYS A 411 -24.51 23.55 -7.36
N ARG A 412 -25.03 22.94 -8.43
CA ARG A 412 -26.27 22.16 -8.45
C ARG A 412 -25.95 20.71 -8.79
N LEU A 413 -26.00 19.85 -7.78
CA LEU A 413 -25.82 18.41 -7.96
C LEU A 413 -27.19 17.75 -8.13
N GLU A 414 -27.44 17.18 -9.31
CA GLU A 414 -28.65 16.38 -9.53
C GLU A 414 -28.47 14.95 -8.97
N TYR A 415 -29.54 14.40 -8.41
CA TYR A 415 -29.58 13.03 -7.90
C TYR A 415 -30.93 12.37 -8.18
N ILE A 416 -30.90 11.05 -8.35
CA ILE A 416 -32.07 10.20 -8.56
C ILE A 416 -32.30 9.36 -7.30
N VAL A 417 -33.57 9.19 -6.90
CA VAL A 417 -33.95 8.26 -5.84
C VAL A 417 -34.19 6.88 -6.47
N ALA A 418 -33.49 5.85 -5.99
CA ALA A 418 -33.59 4.48 -6.47
C ALA A 418 -34.28 3.60 -5.41
N SER A 419 -35.35 2.88 -5.76
CA SER A 419 -35.99 1.94 -4.83
C SER A 419 -35.01 0.85 -4.42
N SER A 420 -34.92 0.59 -3.12
CA SER A 420 -34.10 -0.46 -2.51
C SER A 420 -34.74 -1.85 -2.57
N SER A 421 -35.93 -1.98 -3.18
CA SER A 421 -36.64 -3.25 -3.32
C SER A 421 -36.16 -4.04 -4.54
N VAL A 422 -35.84 -5.33 -4.32
CA VAL A 422 -35.43 -6.26 -5.39
C VAL A 422 -36.53 -6.41 -6.45
N GLY A 423 -37.80 -6.22 -6.09
CA GLY A 423 -38.93 -6.28 -7.02
C GLY A 423 -39.00 -5.09 -7.98
N ASP A 424 -38.62 -3.90 -7.53
CA ASP A 424 -38.70 -2.67 -8.33
C ASP A 424 -37.52 -2.55 -9.30
N ILE A 425 -36.31 -2.94 -8.86
CA ILE A 425 -35.12 -3.02 -9.72
C ILE A 425 -35.35 -3.95 -10.92
N ILE A 426 -36.14 -5.01 -10.73
CA ILE A 426 -36.52 -5.97 -11.79
C ILE A 426 -37.66 -5.45 -12.67
N SER A 427 -38.49 -4.51 -12.20
CA SER A 427 -39.72 -4.11 -12.89
C SER A 427 -39.73 -2.70 -13.52
N ASN A 428 -38.88 -1.76 -13.09
CA ASN A 428 -38.62 -0.52 -13.84
C ASN A 428 -37.22 0.09 -13.61
N PRO A 429 -36.26 -0.08 -14.54
CA PRO A 429 -34.84 0.24 -14.32
C PRO A 429 -34.43 1.64 -14.82
N GLU A 430 -35.27 2.67 -14.71
CA GLU A 430 -34.99 4.00 -15.31
C GLU A 430 -33.64 4.58 -14.85
N TRP A 431 -33.31 4.48 -13.56
CA TRP A 431 -32.03 4.95 -13.01
C TRP A 431 -30.80 4.20 -13.56
N ILE A 432 -30.95 2.93 -13.96
CA ILE A 432 -29.87 2.13 -14.56
C ILE A 432 -29.54 2.62 -15.97
N ASN A 433 -30.54 3.10 -16.73
CA ASN A 433 -30.35 3.70 -18.05
C ASN A 433 -29.60 5.05 -17.98
N HIS A 434 -29.55 5.68 -16.80
CA HIS A 434 -28.78 6.90 -16.55
C HIS A 434 -27.33 6.63 -16.09
N LEU A 435 -26.94 5.37 -15.88
CA LEU A 435 -25.54 5.03 -15.58
C LEU A 435 -24.67 5.12 -16.86
N PRO A 436 -23.40 5.55 -16.74
CA PRO A 436 -22.45 5.50 -17.85
C PRO A 436 -22.19 4.06 -18.33
N LEU A 437 -21.75 3.90 -19.59
CA LEU A 437 -21.34 2.58 -20.10
C LEU A 437 -20.17 1.99 -19.30
N VAL A 438 -19.21 2.83 -18.93
CA VAL A 438 -18.09 2.50 -18.04
C VAL A 438 -17.81 3.75 -17.18
N PRO A 439 -17.98 3.71 -15.85
CA PRO A 439 -17.50 4.76 -14.96
C PRO A 439 -16.00 4.62 -14.71
N ASP A 440 -15.35 5.72 -14.38
CA ASP A 440 -13.96 5.76 -13.94
C ASP A 440 -13.80 5.46 -12.46
N VAL A 441 -14.81 5.81 -11.66
CA VAL A 441 -14.79 5.76 -10.20
C VAL A 441 -16.21 5.54 -9.69
N VAL A 442 -16.38 4.62 -8.74
CA VAL A 442 -17.63 4.46 -7.99
C VAL A 442 -17.36 4.82 -6.53
N ILE A 443 -18.17 5.69 -5.94
CA ILE A 443 -18.07 6.07 -4.53
C ILE A 443 -19.38 5.72 -3.83
N SER A 444 -19.30 5.08 -2.66
CA SER A 444 -20.49 4.72 -1.89
C SER A 444 -20.27 4.78 -0.39
N THR A 445 -21.35 4.69 0.39
CA THR A 445 -21.25 4.47 1.84
C THR A 445 -20.77 3.04 2.15
N LYS A 446 -19.99 2.86 3.22
CA LYS A 446 -19.61 1.57 3.81
C LYS A 446 -20.48 1.27 5.04
N HIS A 447 -21.61 0.60 4.83
CA HIS A 447 -22.44 0.10 5.93
C HIS A 447 -21.96 -1.28 6.40
N ALA A 448 -22.02 -1.54 7.71
CA ALA A 448 -21.49 -2.76 8.32
C ALA A 448 -22.44 -3.98 8.22
N GLU A 449 -23.73 -3.77 7.98
CA GLU A 449 -24.77 -4.80 8.13
C GLU A 449 -25.43 -5.25 6.81
N LYS A 450 -25.34 -4.44 5.75
CA LYS A 450 -25.82 -4.77 4.39
C LYS A 450 -25.00 -4.02 3.34
N THR A 451 -24.56 -4.69 2.28
CA THR A 451 -24.37 -4.01 0.99
C THR A 451 -25.74 -3.62 0.45
N SER A 452 -25.80 -2.50 -0.26
CA SER A 452 -27.03 -2.07 -0.89
C SER A 452 -27.23 -2.75 -2.23
N VAL A 453 -28.48 -3.02 -2.59
CA VAL A 453 -28.82 -3.75 -3.82
C VAL A 453 -28.38 -2.98 -5.07
N GLY A 454 -28.39 -1.64 -5.02
CA GLY A 454 -27.87 -0.77 -6.07
C GLY A 454 -26.35 -0.88 -6.24
N LEU A 455 -25.59 -0.92 -5.13
CA LEU A 455 -24.13 -1.07 -5.18
C LEU A 455 -23.75 -2.47 -5.66
N ASP A 456 -24.40 -3.52 -5.18
CA ASP A 456 -24.17 -4.90 -5.64
C ASP A 456 -24.47 -5.03 -7.14
N PHE A 457 -25.54 -4.39 -7.63
CA PHE A 457 -25.83 -4.27 -9.07
C PHE A 457 -24.71 -3.55 -9.84
N VAL A 458 -24.20 -2.41 -9.35
CA VAL A 458 -23.12 -1.66 -10.01
C VAL A 458 -21.80 -2.44 -10.01
N GLN A 459 -21.45 -3.11 -8.92
CA GLN A 459 -20.27 -3.98 -8.86
C GLN A 459 -20.39 -5.19 -9.78
N HIS A 460 -21.60 -5.70 -9.97
CA HIS A 460 -21.89 -6.80 -10.89
C HIS A 460 -21.87 -6.34 -12.35
N ARG A 461 -22.47 -5.18 -12.66
CA ARG A 461 -22.53 -4.57 -13.99
C ARG A 461 -21.15 -4.24 -14.55
N TYR A 462 -20.24 -3.76 -13.71
CA TYR A 462 -18.87 -3.41 -14.10
C TYR A 462 -17.84 -4.41 -13.60
N LYS A 463 -18.25 -5.65 -13.33
CA LYS A 463 -17.38 -6.69 -12.76
C LYS A 463 -16.09 -6.80 -13.57
N GLY A 464 -14.97 -6.74 -12.84
CA GLY A 464 -13.58 -6.80 -13.31
C GLY A 464 -13.14 -5.85 -14.45
N LEU A 465 -13.95 -4.87 -14.83
CA LEU A 465 -13.34 -3.59 -15.20
C LEU A 465 -12.57 -3.11 -13.96
N ASN A 466 -11.33 -2.67 -14.12
CA ASN A 466 -10.48 -2.24 -12.99
C ASN A 466 -10.89 -0.84 -12.49
N ILE A 467 -12.13 -0.72 -12.02
CA ILE A 467 -12.74 0.52 -11.55
C ILE A 467 -12.64 0.55 -10.03
N PRO A 468 -12.01 1.59 -9.43
CA PRO A 468 -12.01 1.75 -7.98
C PRO A 468 -13.43 2.00 -7.47
N ILE A 469 -13.89 1.08 -6.62
CA ILE A 469 -15.10 1.23 -5.81
C ILE A 469 -14.65 1.67 -4.41
N ILE A 470 -14.91 2.92 -4.06
CA ILE A 470 -14.43 3.59 -2.83
C ILE A 470 -15.58 3.65 -1.84
N ARG A 471 -15.52 2.79 -0.82
CA ARG A 471 -16.58 2.63 0.19
C ARG A 471 -16.21 3.41 1.44
N VAL A 472 -16.76 4.62 1.62
CA VAL A 472 -16.43 5.51 2.75
C VAL A 472 -17.40 5.29 3.93
N PRO A 473 -16.92 5.09 5.17
CA PRO A 473 -17.79 4.97 6.35
C PRO A 473 -18.61 6.25 6.61
N PRO A 474 -19.86 6.15 7.11
CA PRO A 474 -20.67 7.33 7.50
C PRO A 474 -19.95 8.28 8.46
N THR A 475 -19.09 7.74 9.33
CA THR A 475 -18.27 8.50 10.31
C THR A 475 -17.16 9.34 9.69
N ASP A 476 -16.82 9.09 8.43
CA ASP A 476 -15.70 9.67 7.70
C ASP A 476 -16.21 10.66 6.63
N LEU A 477 -17.44 10.47 6.12
CA LEU A 477 -18.07 11.34 5.13
C LEU A 477 -18.04 12.85 5.45
N PRO A 478 -18.30 13.32 6.68
CA PRO A 478 -18.24 14.76 7.00
C PRO A 478 -16.86 15.40 6.84
N PHE A 479 -15.81 14.60 6.67
CA PHE A 479 -14.40 15.01 6.65
C PHE A 479 -13.72 14.72 5.29
N CYS A 480 -14.50 14.54 4.22
CA CYS A 480 -14.04 14.16 2.89
C CYS A 480 -13.67 15.35 1.97
N ASP A 481 -13.70 16.59 2.46
CA ASP A 481 -13.48 17.82 1.66
C ASP A 481 -12.15 17.85 0.88
N TRP A 482 -11.14 17.15 1.40
CA TRP A 482 -9.84 16.91 0.79
C TRP A 482 -9.91 16.03 -0.47
N MET A 483 -10.82 15.05 -0.53
CA MET A 483 -10.89 14.10 -1.67
C MET A 483 -11.21 14.82 -2.98
N GLY A 484 -11.95 15.94 -2.92
CA GLY A 484 -12.26 16.74 -4.11
C GLY A 484 -11.10 17.57 -4.67
N SER A 485 -9.90 17.56 -4.07
CA SER A 485 -8.70 18.12 -4.72
C SER A 485 -8.00 17.13 -5.65
N LEU A 486 -8.37 15.84 -5.60
CA LEU A 486 -7.70 14.78 -6.36
C LEU A 486 -8.05 14.82 -7.85
N THR A 487 -7.06 14.54 -8.70
CA THR A 487 -7.24 14.39 -10.15
C THR A 487 -7.87 13.04 -10.51
N LEU A 488 -8.48 12.93 -11.70
CA LEU A 488 -9.08 11.68 -12.18
C LEU A 488 -8.10 10.48 -12.13
N GLN A 489 -6.81 10.71 -12.42
CA GLN A 489 -5.78 9.68 -12.36
C GLN A 489 -5.49 9.21 -10.92
N GLU A 490 -5.50 10.14 -9.96
CA GLU A 490 -5.34 9.86 -8.53
C GLU A 490 -6.53 9.06 -8.00
N TRP A 491 -7.76 9.43 -8.39
CA TRP A 491 -8.96 8.65 -8.09
C TRP A 491 -8.92 7.23 -8.66
N ARG A 492 -8.59 7.07 -9.96
CA ARG A 492 -8.44 5.76 -10.62
C ARG A 492 -7.46 4.85 -9.87
N ASN A 493 -6.43 5.43 -9.24
CA ASN A 493 -5.39 4.71 -8.51
C ASN A 493 -5.64 4.57 -6.99
N TRP A 494 -6.85 4.89 -6.49
CA TRP A 494 -7.14 4.92 -5.04
C TRP A 494 -6.66 3.69 -4.28
N HIS A 495 -6.89 2.48 -4.82
CA HIS A 495 -6.59 1.22 -4.13
C HIS A 495 -5.15 0.70 -4.30
N LEU A 496 -4.30 1.38 -5.08
CA LEU A 496 -2.91 0.95 -5.29
C LEU A 496 -2.01 1.15 -4.06
N PRO A 497 -1.91 2.34 -3.43
CA PRO A 497 -1.05 2.51 -2.26
C PRO A 497 -1.58 1.76 -1.03
N GLN A 498 -0.82 0.77 -0.58
CA GLN A 498 -1.04 -0.02 0.63
C GLN A 498 -0.23 0.57 1.79
N ILE A 499 -0.89 1.05 2.84
CA ILE A 499 -0.22 1.64 4.01
C ILE A 499 -0.28 0.65 5.18
N GLU A 500 0.88 0.35 5.77
CA GLU A 500 1.03 -0.45 6.98
C GLU A 500 1.51 0.45 8.14
N ILE A 501 0.86 0.36 9.29
CA ILE A 501 1.17 1.15 10.49
C ILE A 501 2.08 0.33 11.39
N SER A 502 3.31 0.76 11.60
CA SER A 502 4.33 0.10 12.43
C SER A 502 4.57 0.89 13.71
N VAL A 503 3.95 0.46 14.81
CA VAL A 503 4.19 0.96 16.17
C VAL A 503 5.43 0.28 16.79
N ILE A 504 6.25 1.05 17.51
CA ILE A 504 7.44 0.60 18.24
C ILE A 504 7.31 1.04 19.70
N THR A 505 7.50 0.12 20.65
CA THR A 505 7.38 0.40 22.09
C THR A 505 8.23 -0.54 22.94
N ASN A 506 8.46 -0.14 24.20
CA ASN A 506 9.19 -0.92 25.20
C ASN A 506 8.38 -1.00 26.50
N ASP A 507 8.51 -0.01 27.38
CA ASP A 507 8.05 -0.01 28.79
C ASP A 507 7.36 1.31 29.16
N ARG A 508 6.51 1.82 28.26
CA ARG A 508 5.83 3.13 28.41
C ARG A 508 4.30 2.99 28.24
N PRO A 509 3.60 2.27 29.15
CA PRO A 509 2.20 1.86 28.97
C PRO A 509 1.22 3.03 28.75
N HIS A 510 1.35 4.12 29.50
CA HIS A 510 0.52 5.32 29.30
C HIS A 510 0.77 6.01 27.96
N SER A 511 2.02 5.97 27.47
CA SER A 511 2.40 6.60 26.20
C SER A 511 1.85 5.78 25.03
N LEU A 512 2.04 4.45 25.08
CA LEU A 512 1.48 3.53 24.11
C LEU A 512 -0.04 3.61 24.07
N THR A 513 -0.71 3.63 25.23
CA THR A 513 -2.18 3.80 25.32
C THR A 513 -2.64 5.06 24.60
N ARG A 514 -1.92 6.19 24.74
CA ARG A 514 -2.25 7.44 24.04
C ARG A 514 -2.10 7.31 22.52
N LEU A 515 -0.98 6.74 22.05
CA LEU A 515 -0.76 6.49 20.62
C LEU A 515 -1.86 5.58 20.02
N LEU A 516 -2.09 4.42 20.63
CA LEU A 516 -3.10 3.46 20.22
C LEU A 516 -4.52 4.07 20.25
N SER A 517 -4.82 4.90 21.25
CA SER A 517 -6.09 5.65 21.31
C SER A 517 -6.20 6.66 20.15
N SER A 518 -5.12 7.36 19.79
CA SER A 518 -5.14 8.29 18.64
C SER A 518 -5.32 7.56 17.29
N LEU A 519 -4.77 6.35 17.16
CA LEU A 519 -4.95 5.49 15.99
C LEU A 519 -6.38 4.96 15.84
N ILE A 520 -7.03 4.58 16.95
CA ILE A 520 -8.46 4.17 16.97
C ILE A 520 -9.38 5.35 16.58
N ASN A 521 -9.08 6.56 17.04
CA ASN A 521 -9.96 7.72 16.83
C ASN A 521 -9.80 8.40 15.46
N ALA A 522 -8.88 7.93 14.62
CA ALA A 522 -8.61 8.50 13.30
C ALA A 522 -9.66 8.13 12.23
N ARG A 523 -9.51 8.72 11.05
CA ARG A 523 -10.36 8.50 9.87
C ARG A 523 -9.52 7.90 8.75
N TYR A 524 -10.03 6.83 8.15
CA TYR A 524 -9.30 6.01 7.14
C TYR A 524 -10.02 5.98 5.79
N PHE A 525 -11.19 6.62 5.67
CA PHE A 525 -11.87 6.93 4.41
C PHE A 525 -12.18 5.69 3.54
N GLY A 526 -12.39 4.55 4.19
CA GLY A 526 -12.73 3.27 3.56
C GLY A 526 -11.63 2.22 3.61
N ASP A 527 -10.37 2.67 3.63
CA ASP A 527 -9.19 1.83 3.68
C ASP A 527 -9.08 1.05 5.01
N ALA A 528 -8.34 -0.06 4.97
CA ALA A 528 -8.19 -1.00 6.07
C ALA A 528 -6.69 -1.29 6.37
N PRO A 529 -5.92 -0.30 6.85
CA PRO A 529 -4.47 -0.46 7.05
C PRO A 529 -4.15 -1.54 8.09
N GLY A 530 -3.14 -2.36 7.79
CA GLY A 530 -2.59 -3.32 8.74
C GLY A 530 -1.85 -2.60 9.87
N LEU A 531 -1.95 -3.14 11.09
CA LEU A 531 -1.25 -2.64 12.27
C LEU A 531 -0.20 -3.65 12.74
N ARG A 532 1.04 -3.22 12.80
CA ARG A 532 2.18 -3.96 13.35
C ARG A 532 2.61 -3.33 14.67
N ILE A 533 2.69 -4.13 15.72
CA ILE A 533 3.19 -3.69 17.04
C ILE A 533 4.51 -4.41 17.31
N ASN A 534 5.60 -3.65 17.39
CA ASN A 534 6.93 -4.14 17.70
C ASN A 534 7.26 -3.88 19.18
N LEU A 535 7.26 -4.95 19.99
CA LEU A 535 7.65 -4.96 21.40
C LEU A 535 9.14 -5.32 21.54
N GLU A 536 9.87 -4.58 22.37
CA GLU A 536 11.22 -4.94 22.80
C GLU A 536 11.21 -6.06 23.85
N GLN A 537 12.30 -6.83 23.93
CA GLN A 537 12.43 -8.03 24.78
C GLN A 537 12.11 -7.80 26.26
N ASN A 538 12.37 -6.58 26.75
CA ASN A 538 12.20 -6.19 28.15
C ASN A 538 10.97 -5.31 28.39
N SER A 539 9.96 -5.39 27.51
CA SER A 539 8.65 -4.78 27.74
C SER A 539 8.05 -5.22 29.08
N ASP A 540 7.41 -4.28 29.78
CA ASP A 540 6.81 -4.54 31.09
C ASP A 540 5.43 -5.21 31.01
N ALA A 541 4.95 -5.71 32.14
CA ALA A 541 3.70 -6.46 32.21
C ALA A 541 2.46 -5.61 31.85
N GLU A 542 2.48 -4.31 32.14
CA GLU A 542 1.39 -3.40 31.79
C GLU A 542 1.35 -3.14 30.29
N THR A 543 2.51 -2.90 29.65
CA THR A 543 2.61 -2.74 28.19
C THR A 543 2.16 -4.01 27.45
N MET A 544 2.57 -5.20 27.92
CA MET A 544 2.10 -6.46 27.34
C MET A 544 0.58 -6.62 27.47
N GLN A 545 -0.01 -6.33 28.64
CA GLN A 545 -1.47 -6.39 28.84
C GLN A 545 -2.24 -5.43 27.94
N ILE A 546 -1.72 -4.22 27.71
CA ILE A 546 -2.31 -3.24 26.77
C ILE A 546 -2.32 -3.79 25.34
N VAL A 547 -1.23 -4.43 24.91
CA VAL A 547 -1.10 -4.99 23.56
C VAL A 547 -1.95 -6.24 23.37
N ASP A 548 -1.95 -7.17 24.33
CA ASP A 548 -2.76 -8.39 24.31
C ASP A 548 -4.28 -8.09 24.30
N GLY A 549 -4.69 -6.99 24.95
CA GLY A 549 -6.08 -6.52 24.99
C GLY A 549 -6.49 -5.58 23.85
N PHE A 550 -5.56 -5.20 22.95
CA PHE A 550 -5.84 -4.17 21.94
C PHE A 550 -6.71 -4.70 20.79
N GLN A 551 -7.81 -4.00 20.50
CA GLN A 551 -8.72 -4.32 19.39
C GLN A 551 -8.50 -3.35 18.22
N TRP A 552 -8.16 -3.90 17.05
CA TRP A 552 -8.00 -3.15 15.81
C TRP A 552 -9.17 -3.43 14.86
N ASN A 553 -10.01 -2.43 14.63
CA ASN A 553 -11.27 -2.58 13.91
C ASN A 553 -11.17 -2.33 12.39
N TYR A 554 -9.96 -2.19 11.86
CA TYR A 554 -9.72 -1.78 10.46
C TYR A 554 -9.09 -2.89 9.62
N GLY A 555 -7.82 -3.20 9.86
CA GLY A 555 -7.06 -4.21 9.12
C GLY A 555 -6.62 -5.39 10.00
N HIS A 556 -5.64 -6.15 9.53
CA HIS A 556 -5.01 -7.22 10.32
C HIS A 556 -4.05 -6.65 11.38
N VAL A 557 -3.80 -7.40 12.45
CA VAL A 557 -2.78 -7.09 13.46
C VAL A 557 -1.63 -8.07 13.37
N PHE A 558 -0.38 -7.58 13.42
CA PHE A 558 0.83 -8.39 13.54
C PHE A 558 1.61 -7.99 14.79
N LEU A 559 1.71 -8.91 15.75
CA LEU A 559 2.51 -8.72 16.96
C LEU A 559 3.93 -9.27 16.77
N HIS A 560 4.93 -8.43 16.99
CA HIS A 560 6.33 -8.79 16.93
C HIS A 560 7.01 -8.50 18.28
N HIS A 561 7.22 -9.53 19.10
CA HIS A 561 7.96 -9.41 20.36
C HIS A 561 9.38 -9.96 20.22
N ARG A 562 10.38 -9.14 20.53
CA ARG A 562 11.79 -9.54 20.43
C ARG A 562 12.18 -10.59 21.49
N VAL A 563 12.88 -11.64 21.06
CA VAL A 563 13.47 -12.65 21.96
C VAL A 563 14.81 -12.19 22.55
N ILE A 564 15.50 -11.26 21.89
CA ILE A 564 16.79 -10.71 22.30
C ILE A 564 16.70 -9.18 22.24
N HIS A 565 17.14 -8.50 23.30
CA HIS A 565 17.16 -7.04 23.38
C HIS A 565 17.92 -6.43 22.19
N GLY A 566 17.23 -5.67 21.33
CA GLY A 566 17.81 -5.05 20.14
C GLY A 566 18.33 -3.63 20.39
N GLY A 567 17.63 -2.86 21.22
CA GLY A 567 17.84 -1.44 21.39
C GLY A 567 17.35 -0.61 20.20
N LEU A 568 17.47 0.72 20.31
CA LEU A 568 16.77 1.67 19.43
C LEU A 568 17.05 1.52 17.92
N LEU A 569 18.29 1.21 17.52
CA LEU A 569 18.63 1.11 16.10
C LEU A 569 17.94 -0.09 15.44
N PRO A 570 18.11 -1.35 15.92
CA PRO A 570 17.31 -2.48 15.44
C PRO A 570 15.81 -2.29 15.61
N ALA A 571 15.36 -1.71 16.73
CA ALA A 571 13.92 -1.51 17.00
C ALA A 571 13.21 -0.70 15.91
N VAL A 572 13.87 0.31 15.32
CA VAL A 572 13.33 1.09 14.20
C VAL A 572 13.64 0.45 12.84
N VAL A 573 14.87 0.00 12.60
CA VAL A 573 15.27 -0.55 11.29
C VAL A 573 14.46 -1.79 10.92
N GLU A 574 14.26 -2.70 11.88
CA GLU A 574 13.56 -3.97 11.69
C GLU A 574 12.06 -3.87 11.99
N SER A 575 11.53 -2.67 12.20
CA SER A 575 10.12 -2.47 12.58
C SER A 575 9.15 -2.80 11.45
N TRP A 576 9.60 -2.68 10.20
CA TRP A 576 8.82 -2.85 8.98
C TRP A 576 9.69 -3.24 7.78
N TYR A 577 9.13 -4.07 6.90
CA TYR A 577 9.74 -4.51 5.64
C TYR A 577 8.71 -4.44 4.49
N PRO A 578 8.99 -3.73 3.39
CA PRO A 578 8.05 -3.62 2.27
C PRO A 578 7.91 -4.91 1.47
N ARG A 579 6.67 -5.19 1.04
CA ARG A 579 6.30 -6.33 0.20
C ARG A 579 6.39 -6.03 -1.31
N SER A 580 6.17 -4.77 -1.71
CA SER A 580 6.20 -4.32 -3.11
C SER A 580 6.74 -2.87 -3.21
N ASN A 581 6.53 -2.19 -4.35
CA ASN A 581 6.77 -0.74 -4.48
C ASN A 581 5.55 0.13 -4.11
N ASP A 582 4.44 -0.54 -3.77
CA ASP A 582 3.17 0.08 -3.38
C ASP A 582 2.84 -0.13 -1.89
N SER A 583 3.69 -0.89 -1.17
CA SER A 583 3.61 -1.04 0.28
C SER A 583 4.43 0.05 0.98
N TYR A 584 3.79 0.93 1.72
CA TYR A 584 4.39 2.06 2.44
C TYR A 584 4.29 1.85 3.95
N GLY A 585 5.39 2.12 4.67
CA GLY A 585 5.46 1.92 6.12
C GLY A 585 5.34 3.22 6.89
N LEU A 586 4.24 3.41 7.63
CA LEU A 586 4.12 4.48 8.61
C LEU A 586 4.78 4.05 9.92
N ILE A 587 5.92 4.64 10.26
CA ILE A 587 6.67 4.30 11.48
C ILE A 587 6.32 5.28 12.60
N LEU A 588 5.91 4.74 13.76
CA LEU A 588 5.47 5.47 14.94
C LEU A 588 6.16 4.91 16.20
N GLU A 589 6.84 5.76 16.97
CA GLU A 589 7.30 5.43 18.32
C GLU A 589 6.20 5.73 19.34
N ASP A 590 6.15 5.01 20.47
CA ASP A 590 5.11 5.15 21.50
C ASP A 590 4.97 6.55 22.13
N ASP A 591 5.92 7.46 21.94
CA ASP A 591 5.84 8.87 22.39
C ASP A 591 5.22 9.82 21.35
N VAL A 592 4.78 9.31 20.20
CA VAL A 592 4.01 10.03 19.20
C VAL A 592 2.51 9.99 19.53
N GLU A 593 1.78 11.01 19.10
CA GLU A 593 0.31 11.02 19.01
C GLU A 593 -0.06 11.58 17.63
N VAL A 594 -1.07 11.02 16.97
CA VAL A 594 -1.46 11.40 15.60
C VAL A 594 -2.77 12.19 15.56
N SER A 595 -2.88 13.10 14.60
CA SER A 595 -4.13 13.78 14.26
C SER A 595 -5.19 12.78 13.78
N PRO A 596 -6.49 12.97 14.09
CA PRO A 596 -7.54 12.14 13.48
C PRO A 596 -7.56 12.14 11.94
N LEU A 597 -6.91 13.12 11.31
CA LEU A 597 -6.82 13.31 9.86
C LEU A 597 -5.44 12.92 9.29
N PHE A 598 -4.55 12.29 10.07
CA PHE A 598 -3.20 11.92 9.63
C PHE A 598 -3.20 11.09 8.34
N TYR A 599 -4.17 10.19 8.20
CA TYR A 599 -4.26 9.28 7.06
C TYR A 599 -4.67 9.97 5.77
N ALA A 600 -5.55 10.98 5.84
CA ALA A 600 -5.93 11.79 4.67
C ALA A 600 -4.72 12.52 4.08
N TRP A 601 -3.88 13.13 4.93
CA TRP A 601 -2.63 13.77 4.50
C TRP A 601 -1.70 12.77 3.80
N ILE A 602 -1.52 11.56 4.36
CA ILE A 602 -0.74 10.49 3.72
C ILE A 602 -1.34 10.10 2.36
N LYS A 603 -2.64 9.79 2.33
CA LYS A 603 -3.33 9.28 1.14
C LYS A 603 -3.30 10.29 0.01
N MET A 604 -3.64 11.55 0.29
CA MET A 604 -3.56 12.68 -0.65
C MET A 604 -2.13 12.84 -1.21
N SER A 605 -1.12 12.87 -0.33
CA SER A 605 0.29 13.03 -0.73
C SER A 605 0.83 11.87 -1.56
N LEU A 606 0.47 10.63 -1.19
CA LEU A 606 0.86 9.44 -1.96
C LEU A 606 0.18 9.41 -3.32
N LEU A 607 -1.15 9.60 -3.36
CA LEU A 607 -1.88 9.58 -4.62
C LEU A 607 -1.28 10.62 -5.57
N HIS A 608 -1.11 11.86 -5.14
CA HIS A 608 -0.54 12.92 -5.98
C HIS A 608 0.91 12.61 -6.44
N HIS A 609 1.86 12.45 -5.52
CA HIS A 609 3.30 12.35 -5.86
C HIS A 609 3.80 10.95 -6.28
N ARG A 610 2.93 9.93 -6.28
CA ARG A 610 3.29 8.56 -6.74
C ARG A 610 2.37 8.02 -7.81
N TYR A 611 1.09 8.39 -7.79
CA TYR A 611 0.04 7.81 -8.64
C TYR A 611 -0.69 8.85 -9.52
N GLY A 612 -0.42 10.15 -9.36
CA GLY A 612 -0.94 11.24 -10.16
C GLY A 612 -0.17 11.44 -11.45
N ARG A 613 -0.02 12.69 -11.90
CA ARG A 613 0.64 13.01 -13.18
C ARG A 613 2.11 12.64 -13.16
N LEU A 614 2.72 12.51 -14.33
CA LEU A 614 4.16 12.19 -14.42
C LEU A 614 5.03 13.36 -13.96
N GLU A 615 4.60 14.60 -14.18
CA GLU A 615 5.29 15.83 -13.71
C GLU A 615 5.35 15.95 -12.18
N ASP A 616 4.36 15.40 -11.46
CA ASP A 616 4.24 15.52 -10.01
C ASP A 616 4.97 14.42 -9.23
N ARG A 617 5.57 13.45 -9.94
CA ARG A 617 6.29 12.29 -9.39
C ARG A 617 7.80 12.50 -9.42
N SER A 618 8.47 12.24 -8.29
CA SER A 618 9.93 12.18 -8.23
C SER A 618 10.41 10.91 -7.52
N SER A 619 11.47 10.29 -8.05
CA SER A 619 12.17 9.17 -7.38
C SER A 619 13.02 9.62 -6.18
N GLN A 620 13.11 10.92 -5.93
CA GLN A 620 13.90 11.50 -4.86
C GLN A 620 13.07 11.68 -3.59
N LEU A 621 11.74 11.63 -3.69
CA LEU A 621 10.83 11.56 -2.55
C LEU A 621 11.03 10.23 -1.82
N PHE A 622 11.61 10.24 -0.61
CA PHE A 622 11.82 9.03 0.22
C PHE A 622 10.74 8.78 1.28
N GLY A 623 9.82 9.73 1.45
CA GLY A 623 8.80 9.65 2.49
C GLY A 623 7.99 10.93 2.68
N ILE A 624 7.00 10.83 3.57
CA ILE A 624 6.08 11.91 3.94
C ILE A 624 6.09 12.05 5.45
N SER A 625 6.40 13.24 5.96
CA SER A 625 6.33 13.57 7.39
C SER A 625 4.87 13.82 7.81
N LEU A 626 4.51 13.36 9.01
CA LEU A 626 3.31 13.83 9.72
C LEU A 626 3.61 15.05 10.61
N TYR A 627 4.88 15.23 10.99
CA TYR A 627 5.32 16.28 11.91
C TYR A 627 5.76 17.54 11.16
N GLN A 628 5.29 18.72 11.58
CA GLN A 628 5.77 20.00 11.06
C GLN A 628 7.08 20.44 11.75
N GLN A 629 8.20 20.54 11.02
CA GLN A 629 9.51 20.80 11.60
C GLN A 629 9.58 22.15 12.36
N LYS A 630 9.60 22.12 13.70
CA LYS A 630 9.74 23.28 14.60
C LYS A 630 11.18 23.62 14.99
N ASN A 631 12.12 22.70 14.77
CA ASN A 631 13.54 22.90 15.06
C ASN A 631 14.42 22.23 14.01
N LEU A 632 15.48 22.89 13.56
CA LEU A 632 16.57 22.26 12.79
C LEU A 632 17.57 21.64 13.77
N GLU A 633 17.94 20.37 13.59
CA GLU A 633 18.73 19.62 14.58
C GLU A 633 20.13 19.19 14.14
N LEU A 634 20.45 19.35 12.85
CA LEU A 634 21.69 18.87 12.23
C LEU A 634 22.83 19.90 12.22
N ARG A 635 22.56 21.16 12.59
CA ARG A 635 23.57 22.21 12.69
C ARG A 635 24.62 21.87 13.78
N PRO A 636 25.93 22.09 13.54
CA PRO A 636 26.98 21.78 14.52
C PRO A 636 26.78 22.42 15.90
N GLU A 637 26.20 23.63 15.92
CA GLU A 637 26.00 24.46 17.10
C GLU A 637 24.90 23.91 18.02
N GLY A 638 23.93 23.17 17.46
CA GLY A 638 22.86 22.54 18.23
C GLY A 638 21.51 22.48 17.53
N ARG A 639 20.43 22.50 18.32
CA ARG A 639 19.06 22.66 17.83
C ARG A 639 18.70 24.14 17.80
N HIS A 640 18.12 24.59 16.71
CA HIS A 640 17.65 25.97 16.53
C HIS A 640 16.17 25.96 16.15
N LEU A 641 15.41 26.94 16.65
CA LEU A 641 14.03 27.16 16.24
C LEU A 641 13.96 27.39 14.72
N PHE A 642 12.94 26.84 14.09
CA PHE A 642 12.76 26.92 12.65
C PHE A 642 11.27 27.05 12.31
N ASN A 643 10.96 27.89 11.33
CA ASN A 643 9.62 28.10 10.81
C ASN A 643 9.71 28.20 9.28
N ALA A 644 9.16 27.21 8.57
CA ALA A 644 9.23 27.16 7.11
C ALA A 644 8.55 28.38 6.46
N ARG A 645 7.36 28.78 6.95
CA ARG A 645 6.64 29.97 6.44
C ARG A 645 7.48 31.25 6.51
N ASN A 646 8.15 31.49 7.63
CA ASN A 646 9.03 32.66 7.79
C ASN A 646 10.24 32.58 6.85
N THR A 647 10.84 31.40 6.67
CA THR A 647 11.94 31.19 5.73
C THR A 647 11.53 31.44 4.28
N PHE A 648 10.35 30.95 3.86
CA PHE A 648 9.84 31.12 2.50
C PHE A 648 9.37 32.56 2.23
N SER A 649 8.74 33.20 3.22
CA SER A 649 8.36 34.61 3.16
C SER A 649 9.59 35.53 3.07
N ALA A 650 10.63 35.28 3.87
CA ALA A 650 11.90 36.02 3.80
C ALA A 650 12.65 35.81 2.47
N ALA A 651 12.40 34.69 1.77
CA ALA A 651 12.91 34.42 0.44
C ALA A 651 12.03 34.98 -0.70
N GLY A 652 10.93 35.67 -0.39
CA GLY A 652 10.02 36.26 -1.38
C GLY A 652 9.17 35.24 -2.13
N MET A 653 8.95 34.05 -1.60
CA MET A 653 8.10 33.03 -2.23
C MET A 653 6.62 33.45 -2.18
N PRO A 654 5.84 33.26 -3.27
CA PRO A 654 4.45 33.69 -3.34
C PRO A 654 3.53 32.93 -2.36
N HIS A 655 3.87 31.68 -2.06
CA HIS A 655 3.07 30.77 -1.25
C HIS A 655 3.87 30.24 -0.05
N PRO A 656 4.12 31.08 0.98
CA PRO A 656 4.93 30.68 2.14
C PRO A 656 4.26 29.60 3.01
N ASN A 657 2.96 29.33 2.85
CA ASN A 657 2.24 28.22 3.46
C ASN A 657 2.36 26.89 2.68
N SER A 658 3.04 26.86 1.54
CA SER A 658 3.19 25.66 0.71
C SER A 658 3.87 24.52 1.50
N PRO A 659 3.42 23.25 1.37
CA PRO A 659 4.21 22.09 1.74
C PRO A 659 5.61 22.15 1.12
N TYR A 660 6.59 21.51 1.74
CA TYR A 660 7.98 21.63 1.31
C TYR A 660 8.75 20.33 1.39
N LEU A 661 9.83 20.27 0.63
CA LEU A 661 10.75 19.16 0.56
C LEU A 661 11.95 19.42 1.47
N SER A 662 12.38 18.42 2.25
CA SER A 662 13.59 18.53 3.06
C SER A 662 14.42 17.25 3.04
N GLN A 663 15.75 17.39 3.00
CA GLN A 663 16.66 16.26 3.20
C GLN A 663 16.65 15.71 4.64
N ILE A 664 16.02 16.39 5.60
CA ILE A 664 15.99 15.93 7.00
C ILE A 664 14.91 14.84 7.14
N PRO A 665 15.22 13.61 7.57
CA PRO A 665 14.19 12.61 7.84
C PRO A 665 13.38 12.96 9.09
N CYS A 666 12.07 12.73 9.08
CA CYS A 666 11.23 12.88 10.26
C CYS A 666 11.26 11.61 11.14
N SER A 667 11.44 11.77 12.44
CA SER A 667 11.45 10.65 13.41
C SER A 667 10.30 10.74 14.42
N TRP A 668 9.24 11.47 14.10
CA TRP A 668 8.10 11.76 15.01
C TRP A 668 6.76 11.46 14.31
N GLY A 669 6.72 10.36 13.57
CA GLY A 669 5.62 9.98 12.67
C GLY A 669 5.93 10.36 11.23
N ALA A 670 6.25 9.36 10.42
CA ALA A 670 6.54 9.51 9.00
C ALA A 670 6.27 8.21 8.23
N VAL A 671 5.85 8.36 6.98
CA VAL A 671 5.76 7.29 6.01
C VAL A 671 7.09 7.17 5.29
N TYR A 672 7.65 5.97 5.24
CA TYR A 672 8.85 5.62 4.50
C TYR A 672 8.52 4.85 3.23
N PHE A 673 9.18 5.22 2.14
CA PHE A 673 8.90 4.64 0.83
C PHE A 673 9.65 3.31 0.64
N PRO A 674 9.03 2.31 -0.02
CA PRO A 674 9.51 0.93 -0.03
C PRO A 674 10.91 0.78 -0.60
N GLU A 675 11.20 1.41 -1.74
CA GLU A 675 12.49 1.27 -2.41
C GLU A 675 13.63 1.96 -1.65
N HIS A 676 13.40 3.15 -1.10
CA HIS A 676 14.38 3.87 -0.26
C HIS A 676 14.64 3.15 1.08
N TRP A 677 13.62 2.49 1.66
CA TRP A 677 13.79 1.71 2.88
C TRP A 677 14.60 0.43 2.63
N ARG A 678 14.36 -0.29 1.52
CA ARG A 678 15.21 -1.44 1.13
C ARG A 678 16.65 -1.02 0.82
N GLU A 679 16.83 0.11 0.12
CA GLU A 679 18.14 0.69 -0.10
C GLU A 679 18.83 1.03 1.23
N PHE A 680 18.10 1.59 2.20
CA PHE A 680 18.65 1.86 3.52
C PHE A 680 19.09 0.60 4.26
N HIS A 681 18.32 -0.49 4.21
CA HIS A 681 18.72 -1.78 4.79
C HIS A 681 20.04 -2.30 4.17
N ALA A 682 20.17 -2.23 2.85
CA ALA A 682 21.40 -2.61 2.16
C ALA A 682 22.58 -1.66 2.52
N TYR A 683 22.34 -0.35 2.55
CA TYR A 683 23.34 0.67 2.91
C TYR A 683 23.84 0.46 4.33
N LEU A 684 22.93 0.27 5.29
CA LEU A 684 23.24 0.03 6.69
C LEU A 684 24.05 -1.26 6.88
N SER A 685 23.73 -2.32 6.13
CA SER A 685 24.46 -3.59 6.17
C SER A 685 25.93 -3.44 5.72
N VAL A 686 26.17 -2.71 4.63
CA VAL A 686 27.53 -2.37 4.16
C VAL A 686 28.23 -1.43 5.16
N ARG A 687 27.50 -0.45 5.69
CA ARG A 687 28.02 0.60 6.57
C ARG A 687 28.44 0.07 7.94
N LEU A 688 27.69 -0.89 8.51
CA LEU A 688 27.96 -1.51 9.82
C LEU A 688 28.95 -2.68 9.75
N SER A 689 29.13 -3.30 8.57
CA SER A 689 30.19 -4.29 8.35
C SER A 689 31.57 -3.67 8.12
N GLU A 690 31.67 -2.34 8.08
CA GLU A 690 32.88 -1.57 7.73
C GLU A 690 33.52 -1.95 6.39
N SER A 691 32.76 -2.59 5.50
CA SER A 691 33.25 -3.12 4.22
C SER A 691 33.53 -2.02 3.18
N ALA A 692 32.83 -0.89 3.24
CA ALA A 692 33.13 0.31 2.46
C ALA A 692 33.95 1.34 3.24
N TRP A 693 33.48 1.72 4.44
CA TRP A 693 34.05 2.79 5.28
C TRP A 693 33.92 2.46 6.77
N THR A 694 34.85 2.93 7.60
CA THR A 694 34.75 2.76 9.07
C THR A 694 33.56 3.53 9.66
N VAL A 695 32.95 3.04 10.74
CA VAL A 695 31.74 3.63 11.35
C VAL A 695 31.96 5.09 11.78
N ASP A 696 33.18 5.46 12.15
CA ASP A 696 33.55 6.82 12.55
C ASP A 696 33.88 7.76 11.39
N GLN A 697 34.03 7.27 10.15
CA GLN A 697 34.27 8.12 8.98
C GLN A 697 33.07 9.05 8.70
N PRO A 698 33.26 10.39 8.64
CA PRO A 698 32.17 11.33 8.37
C PRO A 698 31.80 11.35 6.89
N ILE A 699 30.64 10.77 6.56
CA ILE A 699 30.13 10.74 5.19
C ILE A 699 29.57 12.11 4.80
N VAL A 700 28.75 12.71 5.66
CA VAL A 700 28.17 14.04 5.43
C VAL A 700 29.03 15.13 6.09
N PRO A 701 29.56 16.10 5.33
CA PRO A 701 30.36 17.18 5.91
C PRO A 701 29.50 18.14 6.74
N GLY A 702 30.07 18.72 7.80
CA GLY A 702 29.48 19.85 8.51
C GLY A 702 28.18 19.59 9.30
N VAL A 703 27.74 18.32 9.49
CA VAL A 703 26.52 17.99 10.25
C VAL A 703 26.82 17.34 11.60
N ARG A 704 25.92 17.60 12.55
CA ARG A 704 25.95 17.09 13.92
C ARG A 704 25.64 15.59 14.02
N SER A 705 24.88 15.03 13.07
CA SER A 705 24.48 13.61 13.04
C SER A 705 25.65 12.64 12.95
N ASN A 706 26.82 13.07 12.46
CA ASN A 706 28.07 12.28 12.49
C ASN A 706 28.39 11.74 13.90
N ARG A 707 27.99 12.46 14.96
CA ARG A 707 28.21 12.08 16.38
C ARG A 707 27.13 11.13 16.93
N TRP A 708 26.11 10.76 16.17
CA TRP A 708 24.97 9.94 16.61
C TRP A 708 25.19 8.45 16.28
N THR A 709 26.32 7.86 16.71
CA THR A 709 26.75 6.50 16.33
C THR A 709 25.75 5.37 16.64
N ARG A 710 24.82 5.59 17.58
CA ARG A 710 23.76 4.65 17.96
C ARG A 710 22.38 4.94 17.35
N SER A 711 22.26 5.97 16.51
CA SER A 711 20.99 6.34 15.88
C SER A 711 20.93 5.82 14.46
N TRP A 712 19.88 5.07 14.11
CA TRP A 712 19.56 4.68 12.74
C TRP A 712 19.54 5.91 11.81
N LYS A 713 19.05 7.04 12.33
CA LYS A 713 18.90 8.32 11.63
C LYS A 713 20.23 8.91 11.15
N LYS A 714 21.37 8.61 11.81
CA LYS A 714 22.71 8.97 11.29
C LYS A 714 22.87 8.38 9.90
N TYR A 715 22.79 7.05 9.81
CA TYR A 715 23.07 6.30 8.59
C TYR A 715 22.06 6.59 7.48
N PHE A 716 20.80 6.84 7.83
CA PHE A 716 19.80 7.24 6.85
C PHE A 716 20.05 8.67 6.31
N ILE A 717 20.50 9.62 7.15
CA ILE A 717 20.97 10.94 6.68
C ILE A 717 22.17 10.81 5.73
N GLU A 718 23.08 9.85 5.97
CA GLU A 718 24.21 9.60 5.06
C GLU A 718 23.73 9.17 3.67
N LEU A 719 22.80 8.20 3.58
CA LEU A 719 22.20 7.77 2.32
C LEU A 719 21.44 8.91 1.62
N VAL A 720 20.57 9.61 2.36
CA VAL A 720 19.77 10.73 1.84
C VAL A 720 20.65 11.85 1.28
N TYR A 721 21.78 12.14 1.92
CA TYR A 721 22.75 13.11 1.42
C TYR A 721 23.44 12.64 0.13
N LEU A 722 23.92 11.39 0.08
CA LEU A 722 24.64 10.84 -1.07
C LEU A 722 23.75 10.72 -2.32
N ARG A 723 22.46 10.47 -2.15
CA ARG A 723 21.48 10.36 -3.25
C ARG A 723 20.76 11.67 -3.59
N GLY A 724 20.84 12.69 -2.74
CA GLY A 724 20.08 13.93 -2.88
C GLY A 724 18.57 13.77 -2.58
N TYR A 725 18.18 12.74 -1.81
CA TYR A 725 16.78 12.47 -1.51
C TYR A 725 16.12 13.51 -0.60
N VAL A 726 14.80 13.61 -0.66
CA VAL A 726 13.95 14.56 0.08
C VAL A 726 12.68 13.90 0.65
N MET A 727 12.15 14.43 1.74
CA MET A 727 10.88 14.06 2.34
C MET A 727 9.92 15.25 2.28
N LEU A 728 8.64 14.97 2.00
CA LEU A 728 7.59 15.97 2.02
C LEU A 728 7.19 16.32 3.47
N TYR A 729 7.05 17.60 3.77
CA TYR A 729 6.65 18.13 5.06
C TYR A 729 5.40 19.01 4.97
N PRO A 730 4.43 18.86 5.91
CA PRO A 730 3.31 19.78 6.03
C PRO A 730 3.77 21.17 6.52
N ASN A 731 2.99 22.21 6.24
CA ASN A 731 3.33 23.60 6.56
C ASN A 731 2.10 24.44 6.97
N TYR A 732 1.21 23.87 7.78
CA TYR A 732 0.00 24.53 8.30
C TYR A 732 0.30 25.66 9.31
N ALA A 733 -0.67 26.52 9.58
CA ALA A 733 -0.53 27.67 10.47
C ALA A 733 -0.18 27.24 11.90
N ASP A 734 0.54 28.09 12.64
CA ASP A 734 0.84 27.92 14.08
C ASP A 734 1.46 26.56 14.47
N TYR A 735 2.17 25.94 13.52
CA TYR A 735 2.69 24.56 13.59
C TYR A 735 1.63 23.48 13.80
N VAL A 736 0.39 23.69 13.36
CA VAL A 736 -0.61 22.63 13.24
C VAL A 736 -0.02 21.47 12.42
N SER A 737 -0.23 20.27 12.93
CA SER A 737 0.56 19.10 12.54
C SER A 737 -0.29 17.84 12.54
N LEU A 738 0.13 16.85 11.76
CA LEU A 738 -0.58 15.57 11.59
C LEU A 738 -0.05 14.53 12.60
N SER A 739 1.06 14.83 13.28
CA SER A 739 1.57 14.18 14.48
C SER A 739 2.23 15.16 15.45
N THR A 740 2.38 14.75 16.72
CA THR A 740 3.07 15.49 17.78
C THR A 740 3.93 14.54 18.60
N ASN A 741 5.08 14.98 19.11
CA ASN A 741 5.96 14.17 19.95
C ASN A 741 5.93 14.67 21.39
N HIS A 742 5.63 13.74 22.31
CA HIS A 742 5.50 14.04 23.73
C HIS A 742 6.83 14.08 24.49
N LEU A 743 7.96 13.81 23.83
CA LEU A 743 9.30 13.81 24.41
C LEU A 743 9.37 13.01 25.73
N GLU A 744 8.80 11.82 25.76
CA GLU A 744 8.71 11.04 27.00
C GLU A 744 10.11 10.59 27.47
N ILE A 745 10.25 10.38 28.78
CA ILE A 745 11.50 9.94 29.40
C ILE A 745 11.95 8.60 28.78
N GLY A 746 13.24 8.44 28.53
CA GLY A 746 13.79 7.29 27.82
C GLY A 746 15.18 7.54 27.22
N SER A 747 15.58 6.77 26.21
CA SER A 747 16.93 6.78 25.61
C SER A 747 17.46 8.16 25.18
N HIS A 748 16.59 9.11 24.88
CA HIS A 748 16.95 10.47 24.46
C HIS A 748 16.74 11.56 25.52
N VAL A 749 16.11 11.23 26.65
CA VAL A 749 15.70 12.18 27.68
C VAL A 749 16.07 11.61 29.05
N LYS A 750 17.17 12.13 29.62
CA LYS A 750 17.58 11.82 31.00
C LYS A 750 16.77 12.64 32.00
N ASP A 751 16.64 12.13 33.22
CA ASP A 751 16.08 12.87 34.36
C ASP A 751 16.71 14.26 34.48
N VAL A 752 15.84 15.26 34.43
CA VAL A 752 16.14 16.67 34.67
C VAL A 752 15.00 17.25 35.51
N PRO A 753 15.22 18.36 36.25
CA PRO A 753 14.16 18.99 37.03
C PRO A 753 12.91 19.26 36.18
N THR A 754 11.72 19.08 36.77
CA THR A 754 10.43 19.10 36.05
C THR A 754 10.26 20.33 35.14
N ASP A 755 10.65 21.53 35.61
CA ASP A 755 10.59 22.75 34.79
C ASP A 755 11.50 22.69 33.56
N ALA A 756 12.68 22.09 33.68
CA ALA A 756 13.61 21.90 32.56
C ALA A 756 13.10 20.83 31.58
N TYR A 757 12.43 19.79 32.07
CA TYR A 757 11.72 18.81 31.25
C TYR A 757 10.58 19.47 30.47
N LEU A 758 9.68 20.18 31.17
CA LEU A 758 8.52 20.87 30.56
C LEU A 758 8.93 21.99 29.58
N ARG A 759 10.07 22.66 29.81
CA ARG A 759 10.66 23.60 28.83
C ARG A 759 11.15 22.88 27.58
N LYS A 760 11.79 21.71 27.72
CA LYS A 760 12.22 20.89 26.56
C LYS A 760 11.02 20.32 25.81
N LYS A 761 10.04 19.70 26.49
CA LYS A 761 8.85 19.08 25.88
C LYS A 761 8.08 20.08 24.99
N ARG A 762 7.98 21.34 25.39
CA ARG A 762 7.39 22.44 24.57
C ARG A 762 8.09 22.71 23.22
N LEU A 763 9.34 22.29 23.03
CA LEU A 763 10.03 22.40 21.74
C LEU A 763 9.58 21.34 20.72
N PHE A 764 8.99 20.24 21.18
CA PHE A 764 8.54 19.10 20.36
C PHE A 764 7.01 19.02 20.26
N LEU A 765 6.29 19.49 21.27
CA LEU A 765 4.84 19.58 21.21
C LEU A 765 4.37 20.57 20.14
N LEU A 766 3.50 20.06 19.27
CA LEU A 766 2.72 20.75 18.26
C LEU A 766 1.22 20.56 18.52
N PRO A 767 0.36 21.53 18.16
CA PRO A 767 -1.07 21.30 18.07
C PRO A 767 -1.37 20.31 16.94
N LEU A 768 -2.17 19.29 17.22
CA LEU A 768 -2.67 18.36 16.21
C LEU A 768 -3.81 19.00 15.42
N LEU A 769 -3.85 18.76 14.10
CA LEU A 769 -5.01 19.09 13.28
C LEU A 769 -6.21 18.28 13.80
N GLN A 770 -7.25 18.94 14.27
CA GLN A 770 -8.43 18.29 14.85
C GLN A 770 -9.56 18.14 13.82
N LEU A 771 -10.51 17.26 14.11
CA LEU A 771 -11.79 17.27 13.39
C LEU A 771 -12.50 18.61 13.69
N PRO A 772 -13.11 19.26 12.69
CA PRO A 772 -13.81 20.52 12.87
C PRO A 772 -14.99 20.41 13.83
N SER A 773 -15.03 21.30 14.84
CA SER A 773 -16.15 21.44 15.78
C SER A 773 -17.28 22.23 15.14
N GLY A 774 -18.29 21.57 14.56
CA GLY A 774 -19.42 22.23 13.92
C GLY A 774 -20.72 21.43 13.98
N ASP A 775 -21.85 22.12 13.80
CA ASP A 775 -23.17 21.48 13.71
C ASP A 775 -23.25 20.53 12.51
N ALA A 776 -23.88 19.37 12.71
CA ALA A 776 -24.00 18.29 11.72
C ALA A 776 -24.84 18.63 10.46
N SER A 777 -25.26 19.89 10.31
CA SER A 777 -26.11 20.40 9.24
C SER A 777 -25.34 20.98 8.05
N SER A 778 -24.03 21.19 8.16
CA SER A 778 -23.20 21.77 7.10
C SER A 778 -21.94 20.95 6.82
N PRO A 779 -21.45 20.87 5.56
CA PRO A 779 -20.22 20.15 5.25
C PRO A 779 -19.02 20.81 5.92
N ALA A 780 -18.22 20.02 6.64
CA ALA A 780 -17.18 20.57 7.50
C ALA A 780 -15.86 20.76 6.73
N ARG A 781 -15.19 21.90 6.97
CA ARG A 781 -13.85 22.16 6.43
C ARG A 781 -12.81 21.56 7.38
N THR A 782 -11.99 20.64 6.90
CA THR A 782 -11.01 19.92 7.73
C THR A 782 -9.71 20.70 7.98
N GLY A 783 -9.45 21.74 7.19
CA GLY A 783 -8.18 22.46 7.18
C GLY A 783 -7.04 21.72 6.47
N LEU A 784 -7.25 20.47 6.01
CA LEU A 784 -6.26 19.74 5.20
C LEU A 784 -5.90 20.49 3.92
N LEU A 785 -6.87 21.20 3.34
CA LEU A 785 -6.73 22.02 2.14
C LEU A 785 -6.45 23.50 2.42
N ASP A 786 -5.94 23.87 3.61
CA ASP A 786 -5.39 25.22 3.90
C ASP A 786 -4.01 25.41 3.24
N LEU A 787 -3.90 24.92 2.01
CA LEU A 787 -2.76 24.87 1.11
C LEU A 787 -2.94 25.96 0.02
N PRO A 788 -1.87 26.31 -0.72
CA PRO A 788 -2.00 27.13 -1.93
C PRO A 788 -3.04 26.53 -2.88
N ASP A 789 -3.92 27.38 -3.41
CA ASP A 789 -5.00 27.04 -4.35
C ASP A 789 -5.97 25.92 -3.91
N GLY A 790 -5.94 25.51 -2.63
CA GLY A 790 -6.82 24.48 -2.09
C GLY A 790 -6.49 23.04 -2.55
N ALA A 791 -5.27 22.78 -3.00
CA ALA A 791 -4.79 21.48 -3.46
C ALA A 791 -3.32 21.24 -3.04
N LEU A 792 -2.79 20.05 -3.33
CA LEU A 792 -1.33 19.85 -3.28
C LEU A 792 -0.67 20.61 -4.46
N PRO A 793 0.43 21.35 -4.23
CA PRO A 793 1.15 21.99 -5.31
C PRO A 793 1.90 20.97 -6.18
N PRO A 794 1.93 21.17 -7.52
CA PRO A 794 2.85 20.49 -8.42
C PRO A 794 4.30 20.44 -7.92
N TRP A 795 5.01 19.36 -8.26
CA TRP A 795 6.34 19.05 -7.70
C TRP A 795 7.34 20.21 -7.81
N GLU A 796 7.39 20.83 -8.99
CA GLU A 796 8.24 21.98 -9.33
C GLU A 796 8.01 23.24 -8.49
N MET A 797 6.84 23.37 -7.84
CA MET A 797 6.49 24.50 -6.97
C MET A 797 6.77 24.24 -5.48
N LEU A 798 7.22 23.03 -5.10
CA LEU A 798 7.54 22.72 -3.71
C LEU A 798 8.90 23.33 -3.31
N PRO A 799 8.96 24.23 -2.30
CA PRO A 799 10.22 24.74 -1.78
C PRO A 799 11.09 23.59 -1.27
N THR A 800 12.38 23.57 -1.63
CA THR A 800 13.31 22.51 -1.22
C THR A 800 14.37 23.03 -0.26
N LEU A 801 14.60 22.27 0.82
CA LEU A 801 15.53 22.58 1.91
C LEU A 801 16.59 21.48 2.09
N ASP A 802 17.84 21.88 2.28
CA ASP A 802 18.92 20.95 2.62
C ASP A 802 18.95 20.55 4.11
N LEU A 803 19.91 19.69 4.47
CA LEU A 803 20.13 19.23 5.85
C LEU A 803 20.37 20.34 6.88
N LEU A 804 20.75 21.55 6.47
CA LEU A 804 20.97 22.70 7.36
C LEU A 804 19.78 23.67 7.39
N GLY A 805 18.71 23.35 6.64
CA GLY A 805 17.51 24.18 6.48
C GLY A 805 17.74 25.38 5.56
N LEU A 806 18.64 25.25 4.57
CA LEU A 806 18.89 26.27 3.56
C LEU A 806 18.13 25.95 2.27
N LEU A 807 17.57 26.99 1.63
CA LEU A 807 16.86 26.87 0.36
C LEU A 807 17.78 26.40 -0.77
N THR A 808 17.28 25.48 -1.59
CA THR A 808 18.00 24.82 -2.68
C THR A 808 17.01 24.20 -3.67
N ILE A 809 17.49 23.39 -4.62
CA ILE A 809 16.69 22.64 -5.60
C ILE A 809 17.20 21.20 -5.70
N GLU A 810 16.35 20.27 -6.16
CA GLU A 810 16.65 18.83 -6.23
C GLU A 810 17.97 18.52 -6.97
N ASP A 811 18.20 19.11 -8.14
CA ASP A 811 19.43 18.92 -8.92
C ASP A 811 20.71 19.25 -8.14
N VAL A 812 20.69 20.29 -7.31
CA VAL A 812 21.82 20.70 -6.47
C VAL A 812 22.03 19.71 -5.32
N LEU A 813 20.96 19.08 -4.81
CA LEU A 813 21.07 17.99 -3.84
C LEU A 813 21.76 16.77 -4.46
N VAL A 814 21.28 16.35 -5.64
CA VAL A 814 21.79 15.19 -6.37
C VAL A 814 23.25 15.40 -6.80
N GLN A 815 23.58 16.58 -7.36
CA GLN A 815 24.94 16.92 -7.75
C GLN A 815 25.89 16.92 -6.54
N ARG A 816 25.49 17.51 -5.41
CA ARG A 816 26.27 17.51 -4.16
C ARG A 816 26.49 16.11 -3.61
N GLY A 817 25.48 15.24 -3.66
CA GLY A 817 25.59 13.83 -3.29
C GLY A 817 26.58 13.08 -4.18
N ASN A 818 26.46 13.23 -5.50
CA ASN A 818 27.36 12.63 -6.49
C ASN A 818 28.82 13.09 -6.35
N LEU A 819 29.06 14.39 -6.12
CA LEU A 819 30.40 14.91 -5.84
C LEU A 819 30.98 14.29 -4.56
N ARG A 820 30.21 14.21 -3.48
CA ARG A 820 30.66 13.58 -2.23
C ARG A 820 30.92 12.09 -2.40
N ARG A 821 30.10 11.37 -3.18
CA ARG A 821 30.37 9.98 -3.57
C ARG A 821 31.73 9.87 -4.27
N ALA A 822 31.99 10.69 -5.28
CA ALA A 822 33.25 10.68 -6.02
C ALA A 822 34.46 10.95 -5.11
N GLU A 823 34.36 11.88 -4.14
CA GLU A 823 35.39 12.12 -3.12
C GLU A 823 35.64 10.90 -2.21
N LEU A 824 34.59 10.13 -1.89
CA LEU A 824 34.64 9.01 -0.94
C LEU A 824 35.00 7.66 -1.57
N THR A 825 34.74 7.47 -2.87
CA THR A 825 34.95 6.19 -3.58
C THR A 825 35.95 6.29 -4.74
N GLY A 826 36.27 7.49 -5.23
CA GLY A 826 37.02 7.71 -6.47
C GLY A 826 36.20 7.57 -7.76
N CYS A 827 34.90 7.25 -7.67
CA CYS A 827 34.07 7.02 -8.84
C CYS A 827 33.44 8.28 -9.40
N ILE A 828 33.81 8.61 -10.63
CA ILE A 828 33.35 9.81 -11.34
C ILE A 828 32.06 9.53 -12.15
N ASN A 829 31.82 8.27 -12.55
CA ASN A 829 30.62 7.89 -13.29
C ASN A 829 29.36 8.06 -12.44
N VAL A 830 28.31 8.66 -13.01
CA VAL A 830 26.98 8.75 -12.39
C VAL A 830 26.42 7.34 -12.18
N THR A 831 25.71 7.13 -11.06
CA THR A 831 25.05 5.84 -10.76
C THR A 831 24.03 5.50 -11.86
N SER A 832 24.19 4.33 -12.47
CA SER A 832 23.31 3.83 -13.54
C SER A 832 22.04 3.16 -12.99
N ALA A 833 22.09 2.64 -11.76
CA ALA A 833 20.98 1.97 -11.11
C ALA A 833 20.38 2.82 -9.98
N LYS A 834 19.06 3.08 -10.06
CA LYS A 834 18.30 3.66 -8.95
C LYS A 834 18.21 2.64 -7.82
N HIS A 835 18.37 3.10 -6.58
CA HIS A 835 18.25 2.31 -5.35
C HIS A 835 19.26 1.16 -5.15
N ASP A 836 20.29 1.07 -6.01
CA ASP A 836 21.38 0.11 -5.84
C ASP A 836 22.54 0.69 -5.01
N VAL A 837 22.77 0.10 -3.84
CA VAL A 837 23.85 0.43 -2.92
C VAL A 837 25.23 0.00 -3.44
N ARG A 838 25.32 -1.06 -4.24
CA ARG A 838 26.59 -1.51 -4.82
C ARG A 838 27.08 -0.49 -5.84
N ASP A 839 26.22 -0.01 -6.74
CA ASP A 839 26.52 1.11 -7.64
C ASP A 839 26.81 2.41 -6.87
N LEU A 840 26.00 2.74 -5.85
CA LEU A 840 26.23 3.91 -5.00
C LEU A 840 27.62 3.92 -4.35
N LEU A 841 28.11 2.75 -3.91
CA LEU A 841 29.38 2.61 -3.19
C LEU A 841 30.52 2.06 -4.05
N CYS A 842 30.31 1.87 -5.34
CA CYS A 842 31.26 1.25 -6.29
C CYS A 842 31.74 -0.15 -5.92
N LEU A 843 30.87 -0.92 -5.28
CA LEU A 843 31.08 -2.32 -4.96
C LEU A 843 30.68 -3.20 -6.16
N HIS A 844 31.29 -2.93 -7.32
CA HIS A 844 31.31 -3.88 -8.42
C HIS A 844 32.40 -4.90 -8.11
N ASP A 845 31.97 -6.17 -7.96
CA ASP A 845 32.83 -7.23 -7.44
C ASP A 845 34.11 -7.40 -8.26
N PHE A 846 35.21 -7.68 -7.53
CA PHE A 846 36.43 -8.28 -8.07
C PHE A 846 36.16 -9.72 -8.56
N TYR A 847 35.28 -9.89 -9.55
CA TYR A 847 35.36 -11.06 -10.43
C TYR A 847 36.54 -10.82 -11.37
N GLY A 848 37.71 -11.30 -10.96
CA GLY A 848 38.72 -11.66 -11.93
C GLY A 848 38.14 -12.76 -12.81
N ASP A 849 38.19 -12.57 -14.13
CA ASP A 849 37.98 -13.66 -15.08
C ASP A 849 38.91 -14.84 -14.73
N PRO A 850 38.43 -16.09 -14.83
CA PRO A 850 39.23 -17.29 -14.59
C PRO A 850 40.31 -17.55 -15.66
#